data_AF-A0A4Q6ICL1-F1
#
_entry.id   AF-A0A4Q6ICL1-F1
#
_cell.length_a   1.000
_cell.length_b   1.000
_cell.length_c   1.000
_cell.angle_alpha   90.00
_cell.angle_beta   90.00
_cell.angle_gamma   90.00
#
_symmetry.space_group_name_H-M   'P 1'
#
loop_
_entity.id
_entity.type
_entity.pdbx_description
1 polymer ?
#
loop_
_entity_poly.entity_id
_entity_poly.type
_entity_poly.pdbx_seq_one_letter_code
_entity_poly.pdbx_strand_id
1 'polypeptide(L)'
;MPTHRLNRFGTASGMPCMTQEPVMRRRTALSVVSAAVGVVVVVPLSFAPAPAAAKGRSGPQRPIARWDFDERTGTVTREAVSGSADPIGYVFTDARYKPDSDPVRRRGVSGRALYFDGYSTVVTAQGPGKLNPADGMTIDVWVAPYAYEHGIDGKPQALVNQHNPDAKTGFLLGLRRFGQIVFQLGFGTDLIEVKGAHDQLAAKGRWTHVAATYDPAARQLRLYRDGRPIGTATTPDTAPRPAPGEPLLIGRHNRPTLINGEFHANMYMGLMDSLVIRPGTLDDATAQQEHAERVAALPGHRVPRPDTTPDRARFDGDRHRPQFHMLPPWHWMNEPHAPVYFKGKYHIFYQHDPLGPFWGQIHWGHAVSTDMVHWRDMPIALAPAGDSVGPDGCWSGSAYVDGDRGPVLFFTGGDDRLPYRQRTGLAVSAYSDDGDTDLPTWTMKSEPVTEAPAGLPAGPGTAWAENFRDPFVWEEDGVWYQLVGSGIVDYNGTQVTKKHGGTALVYTARRPEGPWKYRGPLHWNDLATLPEPGEAWELPVLLPLPGPTGKRTGKHILLVSPWWEAFNPNAVKHTYYWIGTFDKGECRFVPDHEKPREFDFGEHFTGPSGFVTPDGRSVLFSITQDRRSEQQHAQSGWAHNAGMPVSVSLRHDGTLGVEPIAEAAGLRGRRLAEIRQTSVTEANRQLADISGDMLDIEAVIEPRDATTITLAVRASADDSEQTLLSYDTTERRFRIDRSRSSLDPDVRKGIHEGAVELDDGRLKLRVLLDRSMLEAYVSGTNSLTSRVYPTRKDATGLRLTGEGGAAQVVSLDVWRMNGAYDTPVAPAAYDPPRPTDVDALPNHDFATGDLTGWTVVSGTTFSDANVTTRADWGWGGPFHPSETDEDPAGHHLWGFNPAAGGDDAVGVLRSATVTLGGDGIVDLLVSGGNDPDRLYAAVVRASDNKVLAKATGRGVEQYRRVVLDLSAHIGERIYVEVVDKATGGWGHINVDDVNVPVQRP
;
A
#
# COMPACT_ATOMS: atom_id res chain seq x y z
N MET A 1 -9.78 25.97 -21.46
CA MET A 1 -10.59 26.21 -22.68
C MET A 1 -11.44 24.96 -22.92
N PRO A 2 -12.74 25.09 -23.22
CA PRO A 2 -13.80 24.19 -22.71
C PRO A 2 -14.16 23.07 -23.71
N THR A 3 -14.33 21.79 -23.32
CA THR A 3 -15.42 21.13 -22.57
C THR A 3 -16.82 21.28 -23.20
N HIS A 4 -17.25 20.24 -23.93
CA HIS A 4 -18.66 20.06 -24.34
C HIS A 4 -19.40 19.18 -23.33
N ARG A 5 -20.56 19.67 -22.88
CA ARG A 5 -21.55 18.95 -22.05
C ARG A 5 -22.95 19.16 -22.68
N LEU A 6 -23.83 18.19 -22.38
CA LEU A 6 -25.32 18.27 -22.34
C LEU A 6 -26.04 18.20 -23.70
N ASN A 7 -27.25 17.65 -23.88
CA ASN A 7 -28.20 16.75 -23.17
C ASN A 7 -29.52 16.95 -23.94
N ARG A 8 -30.42 15.97 -24.04
CA ARG A 8 -31.87 16.26 -24.03
C ARG A 8 -32.66 15.17 -23.31
N PHE A 9 -33.17 15.55 -22.14
CA PHE A 9 -34.33 14.99 -21.45
C PHE A 9 -35.49 16.01 -21.54
N GLY A 10 -36.72 15.53 -21.35
CA GLY A 10 -37.91 16.31 -20.98
C GLY A 10 -39.19 15.55 -21.33
N THR A 11 -39.91 14.85 -20.43
CA THR A 11 -40.85 15.31 -19.36
C THR A 11 -42.05 16.11 -19.93
N ALA A 12 -43.32 16.02 -19.51
CA ALA A 12 -43.98 15.54 -18.30
C ALA A 12 -45.53 15.37 -18.48
N SER A 13 -46.15 14.62 -17.55
CA SER A 13 -47.41 14.88 -16.79
C SER A 13 -48.82 14.90 -17.43
N GLY A 14 -49.77 14.17 -16.79
CA GLY A 14 -51.21 14.50 -16.76
C GLY A 14 -52.18 13.35 -16.38
N MET A 15 -52.58 13.26 -15.10
CA MET A 15 -53.68 12.45 -14.48
C MET A 15 -55.11 12.84 -14.99
N PRO A 16 -56.29 12.30 -14.48
CA PRO A 16 -56.59 11.29 -13.43
C PRO A 16 -57.75 10.28 -13.77
N CYS A 17 -58.07 9.36 -12.84
CA CYS A 17 -59.40 9.25 -12.14
C CYS A 17 -59.89 7.79 -11.85
N MET A 18 -60.08 7.49 -10.54
CA MET A 18 -61.15 6.72 -9.85
C MET A 18 -61.61 5.33 -10.39
N THR A 19 -61.91 4.27 -9.63
CA THR A 19 -62.30 4.07 -8.21
C THR A 19 -62.47 2.55 -7.91
N GLN A 20 -62.44 2.21 -6.62
CA GLN A 20 -63.16 1.10 -5.94
C GLN A 20 -62.60 -0.33 -5.91
N GLU A 21 -61.94 -0.60 -4.77
CA GLU A 21 -61.99 -1.79 -3.88
C GLU A 21 -63.43 -2.34 -3.59
N PRO A 22 -63.66 -3.44 -2.80
CA PRO A 22 -62.72 -4.31 -2.06
C PRO A 22 -63.12 -5.84 -1.94
N VAL A 23 -62.37 -6.57 -1.08
CA VAL A 23 -62.77 -7.68 -0.16
C VAL A 23 -62.47 -9.16 -0.53
N MET A 24 -61.38 -9.68 0.07
CA MET A 24 -61.31 -10.74 1.11
C MET A 24 -62.11 -12.07 0.96
N ARG A 25 -61.41 -13.24 0.86
CA ARG A 25 -61.36 -14.34 1.87
C ARG A 25 -60.94 -15.73 1.31
N ARG A 26 -60.07 -16.38 2.12
CA ARG A 26 -59.67 -17.79 2.27
C ARG A 26 -60.69 -18.88 1.82
N ARG A 27 -60.22 -19.98 1.19
CA ARG A 27 -60.04 -21.36 1.76
C ARG A 27 -59.82 -22.42 0.66
N THR A 28 -59.00 -23.40 1.05
CA THR A 28 -58.70 -24.75 0.59
C THR A 28 -59.81 -25.53 -0.15
N ALA A 29 -59.48 -26.29 -1.21
CA ALA A 29 -59.73 -27.74 -1.36
C ALA A 29 -59.43 -28.26 -2.79
N LEU A 30 -58.82 -29.46 -2.85
CA LEU A 30 -58.69 -30.35 -4.01
C LEU A 30 -60.05 -30.73 -4.61
N SER A 31 -60.11 -30.95 -5.93
CA SER A 31 -60.79 -32.10 -6.58
C SER A 31 -60.42 -32.20 -8.07
N VAL A 32 -60.11 -33.43 -8.48
CA VAL A 32 -59.78 -33.95 -9.81
C VAL A 32 -61.06 -34.14 -10.64
N VAL A 33 -61.03 -33.91 -11.97
CA VAL A 33 -61.57 -34.80 -13.04
C VAL A 33 -61.06 -34.37 -14.44
N SER A 34 -60.32 -35.30 -15.05
CA SER A 34 -60.20 -35.73 -16.47
C SER A 34 -60.26 -34.78 -17.69
N ALA A 35 -59.13 -34.83 -18.42
CA ALA A 35 -58.95 -35.18 -19.84
C ALA A 35 -59.62 -34.36 -20.96
N ALA A 36 -58.79 -33.63 -21.72
CA ALA A 36 -58.80 -33.66 -23.18
C ALA A 36 -57.39 -33.35 -23.71
N VAL A 37 -56.80 -34.31 -24.41
CA VAL A 37 -55.49 -34.25 -25.06
C VAL A 37 -55.62 -33.44 -26.35
N GLY A 38 -54.85 -32.36 -26.45
CA GLY A 38 -54.62 -31.61 -27.68
C GLY A 38 -53.11 -31.46 -27.89
N VAL A 39 -52.54 -32.37 -28.66
CA VAL A 39 -51.13 -32.37 -29.05
C VAL A 39 -50.89 -31.21 -30.03
N VAL A 40 -50.12 -30.21 -29.61
CA VAL A 40 -49.46 -29.30 -30.54
C VAL A 40 -48.09 -29.90 -30.85
N VAL A 41 -47.94 -30.36 -32.09
CA VAL A 41 -46.69 -30.83 -32.67
C VAL A 41 -45.72 -29.64 -32.75
N VAL A 42 -44.74 -29.61 -31.85
CA VAL A 42 -43.53 -28.81 -32.04
C VAL A 42 -42.63 -29.62 -32.95
N VAL A 43 -42.44 -29.14 -34.18
CA VAL A 43 -41.50 -29.72 -35.14
C VAL A 43 -40.08 -29.54 -34.56
N PRO A 44 -39.33 -30.63 -34.30
CA PRO A 44 -37.91 -30.50 -34.00
C PRO A 44 -37.20 -30.23 -35.33
N LEU A 45 -36.50 -29.10 -35.42
CA LEU A 45 -35.48 -28.90 -36.44
C LEU A 45 -34.30 -29.83 -36.10
N SER A 46 -34.39 -31.05 -36.61
CA SER A 46 -33.29 -32.00 -36.67
C SER A 46 -32.19 -31.42 -37.55
N PHE A 47 -31.09 -30.97 -36.94
CA PHE A 47 -29.83 -30.78 -37.66
C PHE A 47 -29.25 -32.17 -37.93
N ALA A 48 -29.20 -32.55 -39.21
CA ALA A 48 -28.48 -33.73 -39.64
C ALA A 48 -26.99 -33.60 -39.31
N PRO A 49 -26.32 -34.65 -38.81
CA PRO A 49 -24.87 -34.64 -38.70
C PRO A 49 -24.28 -34.64 -40.11
N ALA A 50 -23.46 -33.64 -40.42
CA ALA A 50 -22.60 -33.70 -41.60
C ALA A 50 -21.68 -34.93 -41.49
N PRO A 51 -21.37 -35.63 -42.60
CA PRO A 51 -20.57 -36.83 -42.55
C PRO A 51 -19.18 -36.48 -42.01
N ALA A 52 -18.77 -37.18 -40.95
CA ALA A 52 -17.41 -37.15 -40.44
C ALA A 52 -16.47 -37.66 -41.54
N ALA A 53 -15.89 -36.72 -42.29
CA ALA A 53 -14.64 -36.99 -42.96
C ALA A 53 -13.62 -37.27 -41.86
N ALA A 54 -13.15 -38.51 -41.79
CA ALA A 54 -12.04 -38.93 -40.94
C ALA A 54 -10.79 -38.12 -41.35
N LYS A 55 -10.64 -36.91 -40.81
CA LYS A 55 -9.35 -36.24 -40.73
C LYS A 55 -8.55 -36.95 -39.65
N GLY A 56 -7.37 -37.45 -40.03
CA GLY A 56 -6.46 -38.09 -39.09
C GLY A 56 -6.29 -37.24 -37.85
N ARG A 57 -6.35 -37.90 -36.68
CA ARG A 57 -6.06 -37.30 -35.38
C ARG A 57 -4.68 -36.65 -35.44
N SER A 58 -4.63 -35.33 -35.56
CA SER A 58 -3.42 -34.58 -35.25
C SER A 58 -3.27 -34.62 -33.74
N GLY A 59 -2.22 -35.28 -33.24
CA GLY A 59 -1.80 -35.07 -31.85
C GLY A 59 -1.54 -33.57 -31.58
N PRO A 60 -1.39 -33.16 -30.31
CA PRO A 60 -1.16 -31.75 -29.97
C PRO A 60 0.01 -31.20 -30.79
N GLN A 61 -0.23 -30.10 -31.51
CA GLN A 61 0.79 -29.48 -32.35
C GLN A 61 1.97 -29.04 -31.46
N ARG A 62 3.20 -29.14 -31.98
CA ARG A 62 4.40 -28.74 -31.24
C ARG A 62 4.27 -27.27 -30.81
N PRO A 63 4.53 -26.94 -29.52
CA PRO A 63 4.53 -25.56 -29.06
C PRO A 63 5.50 -24.67 -29.84
N ILE A 64 5.14 -23.39 -29.99
CA ILE A 64 6.04 -22.33 -30.47
C ILE A 64 6.87 -21.78 -29.30
N ALA A 65 6.23 -21.62 -28.14
CA ALA A 65 6.89 -21.24 -26.90
C ALA A 65 6.26 -21.95 -25.70
N ARG A 66 7.06 -22.27 -24.69
CA ARG A 66 6.61 -22.92 -23.46
C ARG A 66 7.47 -22.50 -22.26
N TRP A 67 6.82 -22.06 -21.19
CA TRP A 67 7.44 -21.80 -19.89
C TRP A 67 6.80 -22.71 -18.83
N ASP A 68 7.62 -23.61 -18.29
CA ASP A 68 7.20 -24.53 -17.23
C ASP A 68 7.33 -23.89 -15.84
N PHE A 69 8.21 -22.90 -15.68
CA PHE A 69 8.55 -22.28 -14.38
C PHE A 69 9.06 -23.27 -13.32
N ASP A 70 9.65 -24.38 -13.77
CA ASP A 70 10.08 -25.51 -12.96
C ASP A 70 11.44 -25.30 -12.26
N GLU A 71 12.08 -24.14 -12.46
CA GLU A 71 13.36 -23.83 -11.84
C GLU A 71 13.29 -23.84 -10.30
N ARG A 72 14.42 -24.13 -9.64
CA ARG A 72 14.49 -24.11 -8.17
C ARG A 72 14.89 -22.75 -7.62
N THR A 73 15.80 -22.07 -8.31
CA THR A 73 16.52 -20.86 -7.91
C THR A 73 16.88 -20.06 -9.17
N GLY A 74 17.36 -18.83 -8.97
CA GLY A 74 17.87 -17.93 -10.01
C GLY A 74 16.85 -16.92 -10.52
N THR A 75 17.36 -15.97 -11.29
CA THR A 75 16.67 -14.76 -11.80
C THR A 75 16.24 -14.89 -13.27
N VAL A 76 16.24 -16.12 -13.80
CA VAL A 76 15.82 -16.44 -15.17
C VAL A 76 14.84 -17.61 -15.15
N THR A 77 14.02 -17.70 -16.20
CA THR A 77 13.25 -18.90 -16.52
C THR A 77 13.58 -19.35 -17.93
N ARG A 78 13.60 -20.66 -18.16
CA ARG A 78 13.94 -21.24 -19.46
C ARG A 78 12.69 -21.39 -20.32
N GLU A 79 12.74 -20.84 -21.52
CA GLU A 79 11.76 -21.16 -22.56
C GLU A 79 12.14 -22.51 -23.20
N ALA A 80 11.25 -23.49 -23.08
CA ALA A 80 11.56 -24.90 -23.33
C ALA A 80 11.70 -25.27 -24.82
N VAL A 81 11.21 -24.45 -25.76
CA VAL A 81 11.27 -24.73 -27.21
C VAL A 81 12.57 -24.24 -27.82
N SER A 82 12.91 -22.97 -27.63
CA SER A 82 14.13 -22.32 -28.13
C SER A 82 15.34 -22.56 -27.22
N GLY A 83 15.11 -22.86 -25.94
CA GLY A 83 16.16 -22.93 -24.92
C GLY A 83 16.63 -21.56 -24.41
N SER A 84 15.94 -20.47 -24.78
CA SER A 84 16.21 -19.12 -24.31
C SER A 84 16.19 -19.03 -22.78
N ALA A 85 17.11 -18.23 -22.22
CA ALA A 85 17.08 -17.84 -20.82
C ALA A 85 16.41 -16.48 -20.72
N ASP A 86 15.14 -16.47 -20.31
CA ASP A 86 14.35 -15.26 -20.25
C ASP A 86 14.48 -14.64 -18.84
N PRO A 87 14.92 -13.37 -18.73
CA PRO A 87 15.11 -12.72 -17.44
C PRO A 87 13.78 -12.49 -16.71
N ILE A 88 13.84 -12.65 -15.40
CA ILE A 88 12.76 -12.33 -14.45
C ILE A 88 13.13 -11.00 -13.80
N GLY A 89 12.38 -9.94 -14.10
CA GLY A 89 12.39 -8.73 -13.28
C GLY A 89 11.79 -9.04 -11.91
N TYR A 90 12.47 -8.65 -10.84
CA TYR A 90 12.02 -8.83 -9.46
C TYR A 90 12.80 -7.89 -8.55
N VAL A 91 12.11 -7.20 -7.64
CA VAL A 91 12.74 -6.07 -6.91
C VAL A 91 13.92 -6.45 -6.02
N PHE A 92 14.01 -7.72 -5.58
CA PHE A 92 15.07 -8.16 -4.66
C PHE A 92 16.19 -8.95 -5.34
N THR A 93 16.29 -8.91 -6.67
CA THR A 93 17.50 -9.39 -7.36
C THR A 93 18.67 -8.43 -7.22
N ASP A 94 18.37 -7.17 -6.94
CA ASP A 94 19.31 -6.09 -6.61
C ASP A 94 18.67 -5.29 -5.46
N ALA A 95 18.73 -5.86 -4.27
CA ALA A 95 17.95 -5.42 -3.12
C ALA A 95 18.64 -4.24 -2.39
N ARG A 96 17.90 -3.15 -2.17
CA ARG A 96 18.46 -1.94 -1.51
C ARG A 96 18.68 -2.08 0.00
N TYR A 97 17.76 -2.73 0.71
CA TYR A 97 17.71 -2.71 2.18
C TYR A 97 17.99 -4.06 2.85
N LYS A 98 18.11 -5.11 2.05
CA LYS A 98 18.29 -6.50 2.47
C LYS A 98 19.25 -7.20 1.51
N PRO A 99 19.75 -8.42 1.84
CA PRO A 99 20.51 -9.20 0.87
C PRO A 99 19.67 -9.59 -0.35
N ASP A 100 20.31 -9.79 -1.49
CA ASP A 100 19.65 -10.27 -2.70
C ASP A 100 18.98 -11.63 -2.47
N SER A 101 17.90 -11.87 -3.22
CA SER A 101 17.13 -13.10 -3.14
C SER A 101 16.43 -13.41 -4.45
N ASP A 102 16.26 -14.71 -4.72
CA ASP A 102 15.57 -15.17 -5.91
C ASP A 102 14.07 -14.81 -5.91
N PRO A 103 13.46 -14.65 -7.11
CA PRO A 103 12.01 -14.64 -7.27
C PRO A 103 11.36 -15.86 -6.62
N VAL A 104 10.19 -15.64 -6.02
CA VAL A 104 9.49 -16.64 -5.23
C VAL A 104 8.96 -17.77 -6.13
N ARG A 105 9.37 -19.01 -5.83
CA ARG A 105 8.86 -20.22 -6.48
C ARG A 105 8.18 -21.13 -5.48
N ARG A 106 7.05 -21.71 -5.88
CA ARG A 106 6.22 -22.60 -5.06
C ARG A 106 5.87 -23.88 -5.82
N ARG A 107 5.16 -24.79 -5.18
CA ARG A 107 4.66 -25.99 -5.84
C ARG A 107 3.64 -25.62 -6.93
N GLY A 108 3.89 -26.07 -8.15
CA GLY A 108 2.99 -25.89 -9.29
C GLY A 108 1.86 -26.91 -9.33
N VAL A 109 1.05 -26.84 -10.39
CA VAL A 109 0.17 -27.93 -10.83
C VAL A 109 1.02 -29.15 -11.17
N SER A 110 2.11 -28.94 -11.90
CA SER A 110 3.21 -29.87 -12.08
C SER A 110 4.50 -29.21 -11.58
N GLY A 111 5.37 -29.96 -10.90
CA GLY A 111 6.67 -29.44 -10.44
C GLY A 111 6.56 -28.13 -9.61
N ARG A 112 7.07 -27.02 -10.16
CA ARG A 112 7.08 -25.69 -9.54
C ARG A 112 6.34 -24.65 -10.39
N ALA A 113 6.01 -23.54 -9.74
CA ALA A 113 5.38 -22.38 -10.34
C ALA A 113 6.12 -21.11 -9.91
N LEU A 114 6.11 -20.10 -10.78
CA LEU A 114 6.58 -18.76 -10.45
C LEU A 114 5.45 -17.99 -9.77
N TYR A 115 5.77 -17.35 -8.65
CA TYR A 115 4.85 -16.45 -7.95
C TYR A 115 5.06 -15.03 -8.45
N PHE A 116 4.01 -14.43 -9.00
CA PHE A 116 3.98 -13.03 -9.40
C PHE A 116 3.45 -12.18 -8.25
N ASP A 117 4.22 -11.19 -7.83
CA ASP A 117 3.95 -10.37 -6.65
C ASP A 117 3.04 -9.17 -6.89
N GLY A 118 2.52 -8.99 -8.10
CA GLY A 118 1.57 -7.92 -8.41
C GLY A 118 2.19 -6.56 -8.76
N TYR A 119 3.51 -6.34 -8.55
CA TYR A 119 4.15 -5.06 -8.93
C TYR A 119 5.57 -5.15 -9.50
N SER A 120 6.34 -6.19 -9.19
CA SER A 120 7.75 -6.26 -9.59
C SER A 120 8.10 -7.47 -10.45
N THR A 121 7.37 -8.58 -10.27
CA THR A 121 7.67 -9.84 -10.96
C THR A 121 7.18 -9.81 -12.41
N VAL A 122 8.09 -9.92 -13.38
CA VAL A 122 7.76 -9.96 -14.81
C VAL A 122 8.78 -10.81 -15.55
N VAL A 123 8.36 -11.60 -16.54
CA VAL A 123 9.29 -12.28 -17.45
C VAL A 123 9.30 -11.56 -18.79
N THR A 124 10.48 -11.28 -19.32
CA THR A 124 10.67 -10.68 -20.65
C THR A 124 11.24 -11.72 -21.61
N ALA A 125 10.40 -12.26 -22.49
CA ALA A 125 10.81 -13.33 -23.39
C ALA A 125 11.81 -12.84 -24.45
N GLN A 126 12.96 -13.52 -24.60
CA GLN A 126 14.03 -13.14 -25.52
C GLN A 126 14.04 -13.95 -26.83
N GLY A 127 13.48 -15.16 -26.81
CA GLY A 127 13.55 -16.09 -27.94
C GLY A 127 12.26 -16.81 -28.32
N PRO A 128 11.04 -16.25 -28.20
CA PRO A 128 9.79 -16.99 -28.38
C PRO A 128 9.49 -17.46 -29.82
N GLY A 129 10.48 -17.45 -30.72
CA GLY A 129 10.29 -17.70 -32.15
C GLY A 129 9.44 -16.61 -32.82
N LYS A 130 8.99 -16.87 -34.06
CA LYS A 130 8.05 -15.99 -34.76
C LYS A 130 6.62 -16.34 -34.36
N LEU A 131 6.01 -15.56 -33.48
CA LEU A 131 4.60 -15.66 -33.15
C LEU A 131 3.75 -15.12 -34.30
N ASN A 132 3.03 -16.02 -34.99
CA ASN A 132 2.14 -15.66 -36.09
C ASN A 132 0.74 -16.28 -35.87
N PRO A 133 -0.26 -15.48 -35.47
CA PRO A 133 -1.61 -15.99 -35.23
C PRO A 133 -2.43 -16.25 -36.51
N ALA A 134 -1.92 -15.93 -37.70
CA ALA A 134 -2.70 -15.93 -38.94
C ALA A 134 -3.34 -17.30 -39.29
N ASP A 135 -2.64 -18.40 -39.01
CA ASP A 135 -3.10 -19.77 -39.31
C ASP A 135 -3.84 -20.43 -38.13
N GLY A 136 -4.20 -19.63 -37.12
CA GLY A 136 -4.78 -20.09 -35.85
C GLY A 136 -3.72 -20.18 -34.75
N MET A 137 -4.13 -19.85 -33.53
CA MET A 137 -3.26 -19.81 -32.35
C MET A 137 -4.03 -20.26 -31.13
N THR A 138 -3.36 -20.99 -30.24
CA THR A 138 -3.88 -21.36 -28.93
C THR A 138 -2.86 -21.04 -27.84
N ILE A 139 -3.32 -20.44 -26.75
CA ILE A 139 -2.56 -20.14 -25.54
C ILE A 139 -3.19 -20.93 -24.39
N ASP A 140 -2.40 -21.73 -23.69
CA ASP A 140 -2.82 -22.55 -22.53
C ASP A 140 -1.98 -22.17 -21.31
N VAL A 141 -2.59 -21.98 -20.14
CA VAL A 141 -1.88 -21.63 -18.90
C VAL A 141 -2.63 -22.10 -17.66
N TRP A 142 -1.89 -22.45 -16.60
CA TRP A 142 -2.45 -22.62 -15.26
C TRP A 142 -2.18 -21.39 -14.41
N VAL A 143 -3.22 -20.85 -13.77
CA VAL A 143 -3.13 -19.69 -12.89
C VAL A 143 -3.84 -19.95 -11.57
N ALA A 144 -3.28 -19.46 -10.46
CA ALA A 144 -3.94 -19.37 -9.17
C ALA A 144 -3.80 -17.94 -8.64
N PRO A 145 -4.78 -17.05 -8.91
CA PRO A 145 -4.75 -15.67 -8.45
C PRO A 145 -4.73 -15.59 -6.92
N TYR A 146 -3.97 -14.66 -6.36
CA TYR A 146 -4.08 -14.31 -4.94
C TYR A 146 -5.03 -13.14 -4.73
N ALA A 147 -4.92 -12.11 -5.57
CA ALA A 147 -5.80 -10.96 -5.62
C ALA A 147 -6.10 -10.59 -7.08
N TYR A 148 -7.04 -9.67 -7.26
CA TYR A 148 -7.30 -9.05 -8.56
C TYR A 148 -7.05 -7.56 -8.41
N GLU A 149 -6.41 -6.94 -9.39
CA GLU A 149 -6.30 -5.50 -9.60
C GLU A 149 -7.61 -4.84 -10.06
N HIS A 150 -7.68 -3.53 -9.82
CA HIS A 150 -8.84 -2.68 -10.07
C HIS A 150 -9.10 -2.48 -11.56
N GLY A 151 -8.11 -2.80 -12.42
CA GLY A 151 -8.21 -2.63 -13.87
C GLY A 151 -8.08 -1.16 -14.24
N ILE A 152 -7.05 -0.50 -13.71
CA ILE A 152 -6.77 0.93 -13.92
C ILE A 152 -6.68 1.20 -15.43
N ASP A 153 -7.27 2.33 -15.86
CA ASP A 153 -7.51 2.71 -17.26
C ASP A 153 -8.32 1.69 -18.10
N GLY A 154 -9.09 0.83 -17.43
CA GLY A 154 -9.88 -0.21 -18.10
C GLY A 154 -9.02 -1.32 -18.72
N LYS A 155 -7.73 -1.40 -18.39
CA LYS A 155 -6.80 -2.41 -18.89
C LYS A 155 -6.91 -3.70 -18.07
N PRO A 156 -6.76 -4.88 -18.70
CA PRO A 156 -6.68 -6.14 -17.99
C PRO A 156 -5.29 -6.34 -17.37
N GLN A 157 -5.24 -7.06 -16.24
CA GLN A 157 -4.02 -7.64 -15.71
C GLN A 157 -3.52 -8.68 -16.70
N ALA A 158 -2.31 -8.52 -17.22
CA ALA A 158 -1.81 -9.42 -18.24
C ALA A 158 -1.23 -10.70 -17.62
N LEU A 159 -1.69 -11.86 -18.12
CA LEU A 159 -1.00 -13.13 -17.91
C LEU A 159 0.13 -13.26 -18.93
N VAL A 160 -0.17 -12.99 -20.20
CA VAL A 160 0.82 -12.87 -21.29
C VAL A 160 0.35 -11.80 -22.29
N ASN A 161 1.27 -10.92 -22.70
CA ASN A 161 0.95 -9.79 -23.56
C ASN A 161 2.07 -9.55 -24.59
N GLN A 162 1.68 -9.48 -25.86
CA GLN A 162 2.45 -8.87 -26.93
C GLN A 162 1.49 -8.16 -27.91
N HIS A 163 0.95 -7.01 -27.52
CA HIS A 163 0.01 -6.25 -28.36
C HIS A 163 0.34 -4.77 -28.50
N ASN A 164 -0.13 -4.16 -29.59
CA ASN A 164 -0.16 -2.72 -29.77
C ASN A 164 -1.64 -2.31 -29.92
N PRO A 165 -2.27 -1.78 -28.87
CA PRO A 165 -3.70 -1.44 -28.93
C PRO A 165 -4.01 -0.33 -29.94
N ASP A 166 -3.09 0.61 -30.18
CA ASP A 166 -3.30 1.72 -31.12
C ASP A 166 -3.23 1.24 -32.57
N ALA A 167 -2.23 0.41 -32.88
CA ALA A 167 -2.12 -0.26 -34.17
C ALA A 167 -3.08 -1.44 -34.33
N LYS A 168 -3.78 -1.81 -33.24
CA LYS A 168 -4.69 -2.94 -33.13
C LYS A 168 -4.03 -4.24 -33.64
N THR A 169 -2.81 -4.52 -33.19
CA THR A 169 -2.04 -5.71 -33.57
C THR A 169 -1.61 -6.51 -32.33
N GLY A 170 -1.27 -7.79 -32.52
CA GLY A 170 -0.79 -8.67 -31.45
C GLY A 170 -1.92 -9.24 -30.58
N PHE A 171 -1.58 -9.72 -29.39
CA PHE A 171 -2.54 -10.39 -28.50
C PHE A 171 -2.28 -10.12 -27.00
N LEU A 172 -3.33 -10.30 -26.21
CA LEU A 172 -3.26 -10.31 -24.75
C LEU A 172 -4.19 -11.39 -24.20
N LEU A 173 -3.69 -12.21 -23.28
CA LEU A 173 -4.50 -13.05 -22.38
C LEU A 173 -4.36 -12.49 -20.97
N GLY A 174 -5.48 -12.24 -20.29
CA GLY A 174 -5.47 -11.54 -19.01
C GLY A 174 -6.70 -11.76 -18.15
N LEU A 175 -6.70 -11.10 -17.00
CA LEU A 175 -7.81 -11.03 -16.06
C LEU A 175 -8.30 -9.59 -15.93
N ARG A 176 -9.61 -9.39 -16.01
CA ARG A 176 -10.29 -8.16 -15.58
C ARG A 176 -10.65 -8.27 -14.09
N ARG A 177 -11.26 -7.19 -13.57
CA ARG A 177 -11.81 -7.13 -12.21
C ARG A 177 -12.53 -8.42 -11.84
N PHE A 178 -12.35 -8.83 -10.58
CA PHE A 178 -12.99 -10.01 -10.00
C PHE A 178 -12.62 -11.35 -10.67
N GLY A 179 -11.59 -11.39 -11.51
CA GLY A 179 -11.08 -12.63 -12.12
C GLY A 179 -11.77 -13.02 -13.43
N GLN A 180 -12.47 -12.08 -14.09
CA GLN A 180 -13.04 -12.35 -15.42
C GLN A 180 -11.91 -12.54 -16.45
N ILE A 181 -11.87 -13.73 -17.06
CA ILE A 181 -10.86 -14.08 -18.06
C ILE A 181 -11.17 -13.36 -19.37
N VAL A 182 -10.15 -12.75 -19.99
CA VAL A 182 -10.28 -12.07 -21.29
C VAL A 182 -9.15 -12.44 -22.24
N PHE A 183 -9.46 -12.48 -23.54
CA PHE A 183 -8.48 -12.63 -24.60
C PHE A 183 -8.73 -11.58 -25.70
N GLN A 184 -7.67 -10.88 -26.07
CA GLN A 184 -7.67 -9.84 -27.09
C GLN A 184 -6.77 -10.26 -28.27
N LEU A 185 -7.24 -10.01 -29.50
CA LEU A 185 -6.46 -10.25 -30.72
C LEU A 185 -6.66 -9.11 -31.73
N GLY A 186 -5.55 -8.61 -32.25
CA GLY A 186 -5.51 -7.48 -33.18
C GLY A 186 -5.48 -7.89 -34.66
N PHE A 187 -6.28 -7.20 -35.47
CA PHE A 187 -6.45 -7.40 -36.92
C PHE A 187 -5.93 -6.23 -37.77
N GLY A 188 -5.28 -5.25 -37.15
CA GLY A 188 -4.80 -4.00 -37.76
C GLY A 188 -5.88 -2.94 -37.93
N THR A 189 -7.13 -3.35 -38.14
CA THR A 189 -8.30 -2.45 -38.19
C THR A 189 -9.13 -2.53 -36.92
N ASP A 190 -9.15 -3.70 -36.29
CA ASP A 190 -9.99 -4.03 -35.14
C ASP A 190 -9.16 -4.74 -34.07
N LEU A 191 -9.46 -4.45 -32.81
CA LEU A 191 -8.97 -5.22 -31.67
C LEU A 191 -10.19 -5.94 -31.09
N ILE A 192 -10.26 -7.26 -31.30
CA ILE A 192 -11.39 -8.05 -30.86
C ILE A 192 -11.10 -8.61 -29.47
N GLU A 193 -12.02 -8.39 -28.54
CA GLU A 193 -11.97 -8.95 -27.19
C GLU A 193 -13.07 -10.00 -27.03
N VAL A 194 -12.71 -11.17 -26.53
CA VAL A 194 -13.63 -12.15 -25.96
C VAL A 194 -13.54 -12.12 -24.44
N LYS A 195 -14.70 -12.13 -23.77
CA LYS A 195 -14.82 -12.16 -22.31
C LYS A 195 -15.44 -13.47 -21.87
N GLY A 196 -14.90 -14.06 -20.82
CA GLY A 196 -15.52 -15.17 -20.12
C GLY A 196 -16.81 -14.74 -19.40
N ALA A 197 -17.73 -15.67 -19.24
CA ALA A 197 -18.97 -15.45 -18.48
C ALA A 197 -18.69 -15.01 -17.04
N HIS A 198 -19.51 -14.10 -16.51
CA HIS A 198 -19.32 -13.48 -15.18
C HIS A 198 -19.44 -14.45 -14.00
N ASP A 199 -20.05 -15.61 -14.20
CA ASP A 199 -20.16 -16.71 -13.23
C ASP A 199 -19.04 -17.76 -13.38
N GLN A 200 -18.13 -17.58 -14.35
CA GLN A 200 -17.04 -18.51 -14.67
C GLN A 200 -15.67 -17.85 -14.53
N LEU A 201 -15.43 -17.28 -13.36
CA LEU A 201 -14.23 -16.52 -12.99
C LEU A 201 -13.03 -17.43 -12.65
N ALA A 202 -11.81 -16.91 -12.83
CA ALA A 202 -10.59 -17.50 -12.27
C ALA A 202 -10.52 -17.18 -10.77
N ALA A 203 -10.91 -18.14 -9.92
CA ALA A 203 -11.10 -17.91 -8.48
C ALA A 203 -9.77 -17.81 -7.69
N LYS A 204 -9.72 -16.88 -6.72
CA LYS A 204 -8.59 -16.76 -5.78
C LYS A 204 -8.30 -18.07 -5.04
N GLY A 205 -7.03 -18.37 -4.82
CA GLY A 205 -6.60 -19.54 -4.04
C GLY A 205 -6.94 -20.90 -4.67
N ARG A 206 -7.27 -20.93 -5.97
CA ARG A 206 -7.52 -22.16 -6.75
C ARG A 206 -6.82 -22.10 -8.09
N TRP A 207 -6.19 -23.20 -8.47
CA TRP A 207 -5.69 -23.38 -9.83
C TRP A 207 -6.86 -23.41 -10.81
N THR A 208 -6.73 -22.64 -11.88
CA THR A 208 -7.66 -22.56 -13.01
C THR A 208 -6.87 -22.82 -14.29
N HIS A 209 -7.29 -23.79 -15.11
CA HIS A 209 -6.72 -23.99 -16.43
C HIS A 209 -7.42 -23.08 -17.42
N VAL A 210 -6.69 -22.15 -18.02
CA VAL A 210 -7.21 -21.20 -19.01
C VAL A 210 -6.66 -21.55 -20.37
N ALA A 211 -7.54 -21.66 -21.36
CA ALA A 211 -7.15 -21.77 -22.76
C ALA A 211 -7.86 -20.70 -23.60
N ALA A 212 -7.12 -20.03 -24.48
CA ALA A 212 -7.63 -19.04 -25.40
C ALA A 212 -7.21 -19.39 -26.82
N THR A 213 -8.13 -19.33 -27.79
CA THR A 213 -7.85 -19.75 -29.16
C THR A 213 -8.47 -18.84 -30.21
N TYR A 214 -7.79 -18.71 -31.35
CA TYR A 214 -8.33 -18.11 -32.57
C TYR A 214 -8.49 -19.18 -33.64
N ASP A 215 -9.71 -19.27 -34.17
CA ASP A 215 -10.10 -20.15 -35.26
C ASP A 215 -10.35 -19.33 -36.54
N PRO A 216 -9.42 -19.32 -37.51
CA PRO A 216 -9.59 -18.55 -38.74
C PRO A 216 -10.69 -19.11 -39.63
N ALA A 217 -10.93 -20.43 -39.60
CA ALA A 217 -11.96 -21.06 -40.42
C ALA A 217 -13.38 -20.74 -39.90
N ALA A 218 -13.55 -20.73 -38.58
CA ALA A 218 -14.81 -20.33 -37.95
C ALA A 218 -14.96 -18.81 -37.77
N ARG A 219 -13.88 -18.03 -37.98
CA ARG A 219 -13.78 -16.59 -37.68
C ARG A 219 -14.18 -16.27 -36.25
N GLN A 220 -13.60 -17.00 -35.29
CA GLN A 220 -13.96 -16.90 -33.89
C GLN A 220 -12.75 -16.86 -32.96
N LEU A 221 -12.85 -16.05 -31.91
CA LEU A 221 -12.07 -16.22 -30.69
C LEU A 221 -12.89 -17.04 -29.70
N ARG A 222 -12.26 -17.98 -28.99
CA ARG A 222 -12.90 -18.75 -27.90
C ARG A 222 -12.04 -18.73 -26.65
N LEU A 223 -12.71 -18.76 -25.50
CA LEU A 223 -12.11 -18.93 -24.18
C LEU A 223 -12.63 -20.21 -23.52
N TYR A 224 -11.74 -20.89 -22.82
CA TYR A 224 -12.07 -22.06 -22.02
C TYR A 224 -11.52 -21.92 -20.60
N ARG A 225 -12.31 -22.44 -19.66
CA ARG A 225 -11.93 -22.62 -18.26
C ARG A 225 -12.10 -24.09 -17.92
N ASP A 226 -11.04 -24.72 -17.42
CA ASP A 226 -11.04 -26.13 -17.01
C ASP A 226 -11.61 -27.04 -18.12
N GLY A 227 -11.26 -26.72 -19.38
CA GLY A 227 -11.71 -27.44 -20.58
C GLY A 227 -13.15 -27.16 -21.04
N ARG A 228 -13.87 -26.21 -20.43
CA ARG A 228 -15.24 -25.85 -20.80
C ARG A 228 -15.30 -24.46 -21.46
N PRO A 229 -16.07 -24.27 -22.54
CA PRO A 229 -16.18 -22.97 -23.21
C PRO A 229 -16.88 -21.96 -22.29
N ILE A 230 -16.28 -20.77 -22.18
CA ILE A 230 -16.77 -19.70 -21.30
C ILE A 230 -17.08 -18.39 -22.05
N GLY A 231 -16.66 -18.28 -23.31
CA GLY A 231 -16.85 -17.07 -24.11
C GLY A 231 -16.47 -17.29 -25.57
N THR A 232 -17.17 -16.61 -26.47
CA THR A 232 -16.87 -16.58 -27.91
C THR A 232 -17.05 -15.16 -28.45
N ALA A 233 -16.24 -14.78 -29.44
CA ALA A 233 -16.40 -13.53 -30.19
C ALA A 233 -16.18 -13.78 -31.68
N THR A 234 -16.93 -13.08 -32.54
CA THR A 234 -16.75 -13.15 -34.00
C THR A 234 -15.63 -12.22 -34.43
N THR A 235 -14.80 -12.64 -35.38
CA THR A 235 -13.68 -11.88 -35.91
C THR A 235 -13.95 -11.33 -37.32
N PRO A 236 -13.23 -10.27 -37.74
CA PRO A 236 -13.22 -9.81 -39.12
C PRO A 236 -12.81 -10.90 -40.12
N ASP A 237 -13.06 -10.63 -41.40
CA ASP A 237 -12.63 -11.47 -42.53
C ASP A 237 -11.22 -11.11 -43.00
N THR A 238 -10.33 -10.83 -42.04
CA THR A 238 -8.94 -10.49 -42.27
C THR A 238 -8.07 -11.30 -41.32
N ALA A 239 -6.84 -11.58 -41.71
CA ALA A 239 -5.90 -12.27 -40.83
C ALA A 239 -5.48 -11.34 -39.68
N PRO A 240 -5.31 -11.87 -38.45
CA PRO A 240 -4.73 -11.12 -37.35
C PRO A 240 -3.30 -10.68 -37.69
N ARG A 241 -2.90 -9.52 -37.19
CA ARG A 241 -1.57 -8.94 -37.43
C ARG A 241 -0.70 -9.09 -36.18
N PRO A 242 0.52 -9.65 -36.26
CA PRO A 242 1.41 -9.72 -35.11
C PRO A 242 1.94 -8.33 -34.73
N ALA A 243 2.47 -8.21 -33.51
CA ALA A 243 3.14 -7.02 -33.01
C ALA A 243 4.62 -7.30 -32.69
N PRO A 244 5.47 -7.64 -33.69
CA PRO A 244 6.83 -8.10 -33.44
C PRO A 244 7.77 -7.02 -32.88
N GLY A 245 7.38 -5.74 -32.97
CA GLY A 245 8.09 -4.63 -32.34
C GLY A 245 7.76 -4.43 -30.86
N GLU A 246 6.75 -5.13 -30.34
CA GLU A 246 6.39 -5.09 -28.92
C GLU A 246 7.07 -6.26 -28.19
N PRO A 247 7.55 -6.05 -26.94
CA PRO A 247 8.09 -7.13 -26.14
C PRO A 247 6.97 -8.12 -25.77
N LEU A 248 7.32 -9.41 -25.72
CA LEU A 248 6.45 -10.43 -25.14
C LEU A 248 6.72 -10.50 -23.64
N LEU A 249 5.75 -10.04 -22.85
CA LEU A 249 5.82 -10.01 -21.40
C LEU A 249 4.87 -11.04 -20.78
N ILE A 250 5.31 -11.68 -19.71
CA ILE A 250 4.49 -12.58 -18.88
C ILE A 250 4.32 -11.94 -17.50
N GLY A 251 3.07 -11.85 -17.04
CA GLY A 251 2.71 -11.26 -15.75
C GLY A 251 2.58 -9.74 -15.72
N ARG A 252 2.78 -9.04 -16.85
CA ARG A 252 2.72 -7.56 -16.94
C ARG A 252 2.17 -7.08 -18.27
N HIS A 253 1.31 -6.06 -18.23
CA HIS A 253 0.89 -5.35 -19.44
C HIS A 253 2.07 -4.58 -20.03
N ASN A 254 2.32 -4.66 -21.35
CA ASN A 254 3.44 -3.99 -22.02
C ASN A 254 3.34 -2.46 -22.08
N ARG A 255 2.17 -1.92 -21.73
CA ARG A 255 1.90 -0.47 -21.55
C ARG A 255 1.11 -0.24 -20.25
N PRO A 256 1.68 -0.59 -19.09
CA PRO A 256 0.96 -0.53 -17.83
C PRO A 256 0.66 0.92 -17.46
N THR A 257 -0.35 1.16 -16.64
CA THR A 257 -0.55 2.48 -16.05
C THR A 257 0.44 2.71 -14.92
N LEU A 258 0.99 3.93 -14.84
CA LEU A 258 1.91 4.32 -13.78
C LEU A 258 1.11 4.82 -12.57
N ILE A 259 1.37 4.27 -11.39
CA ILE A 259 0.79 4.69 -10.11
C ILE A 259 1.88 5.42 -9.34
N ASN A 260 1.56 6.62 -8.87
CA ASN A 260 2.45 7.50 -8.08
C ASN A 260 3.86 7.68 -8.69
N GLY A 261 3.97 7.68 -10.03
CA GLY A 261 5.24 7.88 -10.73
C GLY A 261 6.25 6.71 -10.68
N GLU A 262 6.01 5.69 -9.84
CA GLU A 262 6.97 4.61 -9.60
C GLU A 262 6.43 3.21 -9.97
N PHE A 263 5.18 2.93 -9.61
CA PHE A 263 4.60 1.58 -9.68
C PHE A 263 3.87 1.32 -10.99
N HIS A 264 3.90 0.08 -11.46
CA HIS A 264 3.17 -0.32 -12.66
C HIS A 264 1.91 -1.12 -12.31
N ALA A 265 0.74 -0.62 -12.73
CA ALA A 265 -0.52 -1.33 -12.69
C ALA A 265 -0.58 -2.46 -13.74
N ASN A 266 -1.72 -3.16 -13.82
CA ASN A 266 -2.01 -4.14 -14.86
C ASN A 266 -1.03 -5.34 -14.86
N MET A 267 -0.58 -5.69 -13.67
CA MET A 267 0.29 -6.82 -13.38
C MET A 267 -0.51 -7.94 -12.70
N TYR A 268 -0.11 -9.18 -12.98
CA TYR A 268 -0.72 -10.35 -12.38
C TYR A 268 -0.19 -10.58 -10.97
N MET A 269 -1.07 -10.96 -10.05
CA MET A 269 -0.71 -11.37 -8.70
C MET A 269 -1.21 -12.79 -8.39
N GLY A 270 -0.28 -13.71 -8.21
CA GLY A 270 -0.57 -15.12 -7.91
C GLY A 270 0.43 -16.07 -8.54
N LEU A 271 0.13 -17.36 -8.50
CA LEU A 271 0.97 -18.39 -9.12
C LEU A 271 0.63 -18.58 -10.60
N MET A 272 1.65 -18.81 -11.42
CA MET A 272 1.50 -19.24 -12.81
C MET A 272 2.36 -20.47 -13.08
N ASP A 273 1.81 -21.42 -13.84
CA ASP A 273 2.46 -22.66 -14.22
C ASP A 273 2.12 -23.00 -15.68
N SER A 274 3.07 -23.60 -16.40
CA SER A 274 2.88 -24.25 -17.70
C SER A 274 2.21 -23.35 -18.74
N LEU A 275 2.77 -22.15 -18.98
CA LEU A 275 2.33 -21.27 -20.07
C LEU A 275 2.81 -21.83 -21.40
N VAL A 276 1.90 -22.14 -22.31
CA VAL A 276 2.17 -22.72 -23.62
C VAL A 276 1.51 -21.87 -24.70
N ILE A 277 2.26 -21.53 -25.74
CA ILE A 277 1.74 -20.91 -26.96
C ILE A 277 2.01 -21.85 -28.12
N ARG A 278 0.96 -22.20 -28.87
CA ARG A 278 1.03 -23.19 -29.96
C ARG A 278 0.22 -22.76 -31.18
N PRO A 279 0.57 -23.25 -32.38
CA PRO A 279 -0.23 -23.03 -33.57
C PRO A 279 -1.52 -23.86 -33.53
N GLY A 280 -2.48 -23.46 -34.35
CA GLY A 280 -3.73 -24.18 -34.55
C GLY A 280 -4.85 -23.76 -33.60
N THR A 281 -6.01 -24.38 -33.83
CA THR A 281 -7.28 -24.04 -33.20
C THR A 281 -7.64 -25.06 -32.11
N LEU A 282 -8.48 -24.64 -31.17
CA LEU A 282 -9.02 -25.51 -30.13
C LEU A 282 -10.55 -25.53 -30.19
N ASP A 283 -11.14 -26.69 -30.45
CA ASP A 283 -12.59 -26.91 -30.37
C ASP A 283 -13.01 -27.42 -28.98
N ASP A 284 -14.31 -27.39 -28.69
CA ASP A 284 -14.85 -27.72 -27.37
C ASP A 284 -14.49 -29.15 -26.92
N ALA A 285 -14.56 -30.12 -27.83
CA ALA A 285 -14.28 -31.52 -27.52
C ALA A 285 -12.79 -31.73 -27.19
N THR A 286 -11.91 -31.09 -27.95
CA THR A 286 -10.46 -31.15 -27.75
C THR A 286 -10.05 -30.41 -26.49
N ALA A 287 -10.64 -29.23 -26.20
CA ALA A 287 -10.39 -28.48 -24.97
C ALA A 287 -10.72 -29.31 -23.72
N GLN A 288 -11.89 -29.97 -23.73
CA GLN A 288 -12.33 -30.82 -22.64
C GLN A 288 -11.41 -32.04 -22.48
N GLN A 289 -11.04 -32.69 -23.60
CA GLN A 289 -10.15 -33.84 -23.59
C GLN A 289 -8.76 -33.48 -23.07
N GLU A 290 -8.13 -32.43 -23.60
CA GLU A 290 -6.78 -32.00 -23.20
C GLU A 290 -6.74 -31.64 -21.71
N HIS A 291 -7.74 -30.93 -21.18
CA HIS A 291 -7.82 -30.64 -19.76
C HIS A 291 -7.95 -31.93 -18.93
N ALA A 292 -8.82 -32.86 -19.33
CA ALA A 292 -8.99 -34.13 -18.63
C ALA A 292 -7.71 -34.98 -18.65
N GLU A 293 -6.98 -35.01 -19.76
CA GLU A 293 -5.68 -35.68 -19.87
C GLU A 293 -4.62 -35.04 -18.98
N ARG A 294 -4.56 -33.69 -18.93
CA ARG A 294 -3.66 -32.97 -18.01
C ARG A 294 -3.96 -33.33 -16.56
N VAL A 295 -5.23 -33.31 -16.15
CA VAL A 295 -5.63 -33.70 -14.78
C VAL A 295 -5.34 -35.18 -14.51
N ALA A 296 -5.57 -36.07 -15.48
CA ALA A 296 -5.27 -37.48 -15.36
C ALA A 296 -3.76 -37.76 -15.22
N ALA A 297 -2.90 -36.93 -15.80
CA ALA A 297 -1.45 -37.02 -15.66
C ALA A 297 -0.94 -36.54 -14.28
N LEU A 298 -1.75 -35.82 -13.50
CA LEU A 298 -1.35 -35.33 -12.17
C LEU A 298 -1.34 -36.46 -11.13
N PRO A 299 -0.47 -36.37 -10.10
CA PRO A 299 -0.49 -37.29 -8.98
C PRO A 299 -1.88 -37.40 -8.34
N GLY A 300 -2.44 -38.60 -8.32
CA GLY A 300 -3.77 -38.85 -7.75
C GLY A 300 -4.95 -38.33 -8.59
N HIS A 301 -4.71 -37.97 -9.86
CA HIS A 301 -5.71 -37.46 -10.81
C HIS A 301 -6.47 -36.23 -10.30
N ARG A 302 -5.79 -35.37 -9.52
CA ARG A 302 -6.38 -34.19 -8.88
C ARG A 302 -5.43 -33.02 -8.98
N VAL A 303 -6.01 -31.85 -9.24
CA VAL A 303 -5.30 -30.57 -9.19
C VAL A 303 -4.94 -30.28 -7.72
N PRO A 304 -3.66 -30.01 -7.39
CA PRO A 304 -3.26 -29.70 -6.02
C PRO A 304 -3.89 -28.41 -5.52
N ARG A 305 -3.86 -28.16 -4.20
CA ARG A 305 -4.19 -26.83 -3.67
C ARG A 305 -2.99 -25.91 -3.89
N PRO A 306 -3.15 -24.71 -4.48
CA PRO A 306 -2.05 -23.76 -4.58
C PRO A 306 -1.66 -23.23 -3.19
N ASP A 307 -0.36 -23.00 -2.99
CA ASP A 307 0.15 -22.31 -1.82
C ASP A 307 0.47 -20.85 -2.19
N THR A 308 -0.52 -19.99 -2.01
CA THR A 308 -0.42 -18.54 -2.24
C THR A 308 -0.18 -17.78 -0.94
N THR A 309 0.22 -18.47 0.13
CA THR A 309 0.39 -17.86 1.45
C THR A 309 1.61 -16.92 1.42
N PRO A 310 1.46 -15.65 1.82
CA PRO A 310 2.60 -14.76 2.01
C PRO A 310 3.59 -15.32 3.03
N ASP A 311 4.89 -15.13 2.78
CA ASP A 311 5.98 -15.66 3.60
C ASP A 311 6.89 -14.52 4.06
N ARG A 312 6.92 -14.25 5.38
CA ARG A 312 7.68 -13.14 5.96
C ARG A 312 9.19 -13.25 5.72
N ALA A 313 9.72 -14.47 5.53
CA ALA A 313 11.13 -14.69 5.26
C ALA A 313 11.60 -14.03 3.94
N ARG A 314 10.66 -13.62 3.06
CA ARG A 314 10.95 -12.79 1.88
C ARG A 314 11.73 -11.51 2.24
N PHE A 315 11.56 -10.98 3.45
CA PHE A 315 12.22 -9.75 3.93
C PHE A 315 13.34 -10.02 4.94
N ASP A 316 13.82 -11.26 5.05
CA ASP A 316 14.94 -11.57 5.96
C ASP A 316 16.15 -10.69 5.65
N GLY A 317 16.72 -10.12 6.71
CA GLY A 317 17.84 -9.20 6.62
C GLY A 317 17.50 -7.75 6.27
N ASP A 318 16.23 -7.41 6.04
CA ASP A 318 15.81 -6.02 5.85
C ASP A 318 16.15 -5.19 7.10
N ARG A 319 17.02 -4.19 6.91
CA ARG A 319 17.56 -3.36 8.00
C ARG A 319 16.56 -2.37 8.61
N HIS A 320 15.43 -2.13 7.95
CA HIS A 320 14.42 -1.15 8.39
C HIS A 320 13.10 -1.81 8.76
N ARG A 321 12.80 -3.02 8.28
CA ARG A 321 11.52 -3.68 8.55
C ARG A 321 11.30 -3.96 10.04
N PRO A 322 10.27 -3.38 10.69
CA PRO A 322 9.95 -3.66 12.09
C PRO A 322 9.72 -5.15 12.35
N GLN A 323 10.13 -5.60 13.54
CA GLN A 323 10.12 -7.01 13.92
C GLN A 323 9.14 -7.30 15.05
N PHE A 324 8.87 -6.34 15.94
CA PHE A 324 7.92 -6.50 17.03
C PHE A 324 6.74 -5.53 16.99
N HIS A 325 6.74 -4.59 16.04
CA HIS A 325 5.53 -3.86 15.66
C HIS A 325 4.74 -4.65 14.60
N MET A 326 3.42 -4.64 14.70
CA MET A 326 2.58 -5.37 13.75
C MET A 326 2.65 -4.73 12.36
N LEU A 327 2.75 -5.53 11.29
CA LEU A 327 2.67 -5.08 9.89
C LEU A 327 2.20 -6.23 9.01
N PRO A 328 1.66 -6.00 7.79
CA PRO A 328 1.24 -7.09 6.91
C PRO A 328 2.44 -7.97 6.60
N PRO A 329 2.23 -9.23 6.22
CA PRO A 329 3.33 -10.06 5.80
C PRO A 329 4.08 -9.35 4.67
N TRP A 330 3.39 -8.88 3.63
CA TRP A 330 3.93 -8.20 2.45
C TRP A 330 3.18 -6.89 2.16
N HIS A 331 3.83 -5.98 1.41
CA HIS A 331 3.21 -4.83 0.72
C HIS A 331 2.64 -3.75 1.66
N TRP A 332 1.52 -3.13 1.28
CA TRP A 332 0.98 -1.91 1.92
C TRP A 332 0.02 -2.25 3.06
N MET A 333 0.09 -1.49 4.15
CA MET A 333 -1.03 -1.35 5.08
C MET A 333 -1.35 0.10 5.41
N ASN A 334 -2.60 0.35 5.78
CA ASN A 334 -3.03 1.55 6.52
C ASN A 334 -3.36 1.17 7.98
N GLU A 335 -4.24 1.90 8.66
CA GLU A 335 -4.59 1.67 10.08
C GLU A 335 -4.95 0.23 10.45
N PRO A 336 -4.34 -0.32 11.52
CA PRO A 336 -4.93 -1.44 12.23
C PRO A 336 -6.24 -0.99 12.85
N HIS A 337 -7.32 -1.70 12.55
CA HIS A 337 -8.66 -1.34 12.98
C HIS A 337 -9.50 -2.57 13.29
N ALA A 338 -10.73 -2.30 13.75
CA ALA A 338 -11.68 -3.32 14.17
C ALA A 338 -11.12 -4.35 15.18
N PRO A 339 -10.38 -3.93 16.24
CA PRO A 339 -9.95 -4.86 17.27
C PRO A 339 -11.15 -5.51 17.96
N VAL A 340 -11.12 -6.83 18.10
CA VAL A 340 -12.17 -7.57 18.81
C VAL A 340 -11.57 -8.74 19.58
N TYR A 341 -12.00 -8.92 20.82
CA TYR A 341 -11.69 -10.13 21.58
C TYR A 341 -12.81 -11.15 21.42
N PHE A 342 -12.46 -12.36 21.03
CA PHE A 342 -13.39 -13.46 20.85
C PHE A 342 -12.80 -14.77 21.34
N LYS A 343 -13.48 -15.41 22.31
CA LYS A 343 -13.18 -16.78 22.79
C LYS A 343 -11.69 -17.05 23.08
N GLY A 344 -11.02 -16.13 23.78
CA GLY A 344 -9.61 -16.29 24.16
C GLY A 344 -8.60 -15.61 23.23
N LYS A 345 -9.04 -15.02 22.12
CA LYS A 345 -8.18 -14.47 21.08
C LYS A 345 -8.51 -13.02 20.78
N TYR A 346 -7.48 -12.23 20.55
CA TYR A 346 -7.56 -10.88 20.01
C TYR A 346 -7.43 -10.95 18.50
N HIS A 347 -8.39 -10.39 17.79
CA HIS A 347 -8.37 -10.24 16.33
C HIS A 347 -8.17 -8.76 16.02
N ILE A 348 -7.32 -8.48 15.04
CA ILE A 348 -7.11 -7.14 14.50
C ILE A 348 -7.15 -7.23 12.98
N PHE A 349 -7.79 -6.25 12.36
CA PHE A 349 -7.84 -6.11 10.91
C PHE A 349 -7.03 -4.89 10.50
N TYR A 350 -6.77 -4.73 9.22
CA TYR A 350 -6.07 -3.55 8.71
C TYR A 350 -6.37 -3.36 7.24
N GLN A 351 -6.45 -2.10 6.80
CA GLN A 351 -6.50 -1.81 5.36
C GLN A 351 -5.21 -2.34 4.72
N HIS A 352 -5.34 -3.04 3.61
CA HIS A 352 -4.23 -3.73 2.96
C HIS A 352 -4.36 -3.62 1.44
N ASP A 353 -3.28 -3.28 0.74
CA ASP A 353 -3.20 -3.50 -0.70
C ASP A 353 -2.30 -4.72 -0.98
N PRO A 354 -2.87 -5.83 -1.47
CA PRO A 354 -2.08 -7.01 -1.80
C PRO A 354 -1.25 -6.82 -3.08
N LEU A 355 -1.48 -5.81 -3.91
CA LEU A 355 -0.86 -5.69 -5.23
C LEU A 355 0.51 -5.01 -5.20
N GLY A 356 0.85 -4.30 -4.13
CA GLY A 356 2.15 -3.69 -3.97
C GLY A 356 2.20 -2.72 -2.79
N PRO A 357 3.38 -2.17 -2.47
CA PRO A 357 3.55 -1.25 -1.35
C PRO A 357 3.08 0.17 -1.70
N PHE A 358 1.86 0.30 -2.22
CA PHE A 358 1.19 1.55 -2.55
C PHE A 358 -0.30 1.47 -2.22
N TRP A 359 -0.96 2.62 -2.09
CA TRP A 359 -2.41 2.67 -1.91
C TRP A 359 -3.12 2.47 -3.26
N GLY A 360 -4.01 1.47 -3.34
CA GLY A 360 -4.80 1.19 -4.52
C GLY A 360 -6.08 0.45 -4.19
N GLN A 361 -6.10 -0.88 -4.37
CA GLN A 361 -7.30 -1.68 -4.17
C GLN A 361 -7.37 -2.21 -2.73
N ILE A 362 -8.04 -1.44 -1.88
CA ILE A 362 -8.09 -1.72 -0.45
C ILE A 362 -8.92 -2.97 -0.12
N HIS A 363 -8.24 -3.90 0.56
CA HIS A 363 -8.74 -5.09 1.23
C HIS A 363 -8.64 -4.92 2.76
N TRP A 364 -9.21 -5.85 3.52
CA TRP A 364 -8.90 -6.01 4.95
C TRP A 364 -8.02 -7.23 5.17
N GLY A 365 -6.78 -7.00 5.59
CA GLY A 365 -5.95 -8.05 6.18
C GLY A 365 -6.43 -8.40 7.59
N HIS A 366 -5.92 -9.49 8.15
CA HIS A 366 -6.37 -10.03 9.44
C HIS A 366 -5.20 -10.72 10.16
N ALA A 367 -5.03 -10.40 11.45
CA ALA A 367 -4.11 -11.08 12.34
C ALA A 367 -4.80 -11.48 13.66
N VAL A 368 -4.28 -12.54 14.27
CA VAL A 368 -4.79 -13.10 15.54
C VAL A 368 -3.66 -13.19 16.55
N SER A 369 -3.97 -12.88 17.81
CA SER A 369 -3.04 -12.93 18.94
C SER A 369 -3.74 -13.42 20.21
N THR A 370 -2.97 -13.94 21.17
CA THR A 370 -3.46 -14.21 22.54
C THR A 370 -3.08 -13.14 23.55
N ASP A 371 -2.25 -12.17 23.17
CA ASP A 371 -1.67 -11.16 24.06
C ASP A 371 -1.48 -9.78 23.41
N MET A 372 -2.00 -9.57 22.19
CA MET A 372 -1.88 -8.35 21.38
C MET A 372 -0.45 -7.99 20.95
N VAL A 373 0.54 -8.87 21.14
CA VAL A 373 1.93 -8.61 20.77
C VAL A 373 2.57 -9.75 19.97
N HIS A 374 2.13 -10.99 20.15
CA HIS A 374 2.51 -12.12 19.29
C HIS A 374 1.39 -12.40 18.30
N TRP A 375 1.64 -12.15 17.02
CA TRP A 375 0.64 -12.15 15.95
C TRP A 375 0.85 -13.31 14.98
N ARG A 376 -0.25 -13.89 14.55
CA ARG A 376 -0.32 -14.86 13.46
C ARG A 376 -1.18 -14.32 12.32
N ASP A 377 -0.64 -14.36 11.11
CA ASP A 377 -1.32 -13.93 9.89
C ASP A 377 -2.50 -14.85 9.56
N MET A 378 -3.66 -14.27 9.25
CA MET A 378 -4.84 -14.96 8.74
C MET A 378 -5.07 -14.61 7.25
N PRO A 379 -5.91 -15.39 6.53
CA PRO A 379 -6.35 -14.98 5.20
C PRO A 379 -6.98 -13.59 5.18
N ILE A 380 -6.91 -12.90 4.05
CA ILE A 380 -7.63 -11.64 3.81
C ILE A 380 -9.10 -11.81 4.20
N ALA A 381 -9.58 -10.96 5.12
CA ALA A 381 -10.94 -10.99 5.63
C ALA A 381 -11.94 -10.43 4.60
N LEU A 382 -11.69 -9.21 4.10
CA LEU A 382 -12.55 -8.54 3.13
C LEU A 382 -11.77 -8.20 1.87
N ALA A 383 -12.41 -8.38 0.71
CA ALA A 383 -11.82 -8.10 -0.59
C ALA A 383 -12.89 -7.49 -1.50
N PRO A 384 -12.58 -6.49 -2.33
CA PRO A 384 -13.57 -5.93 -3.24
C PRO A 384 -14.20 -6.99 -4.15
N ALA A 385 -15.52 -6.96 -4.24
CA ALA A 385 -16.33 -7.93 -4.99
C ALA A 385 -17.48 -7.23 -5.72
N GLY A 386 -17.79 -7.70 -6.94
CA GLY A 386 -18.75 -7.03 -7.83
C GLY A 386 -20.19 -7.02 -7.32
N ASP A 387 -20.58 -7.98 -6.49
CA ASP A 387 -21.89 -8.14 -5.87
C ASP A 387 -21.87 -7.77 -4.36
N SER A 388 -21.13 -6.72 -4.01
CA SER A 388 -20.97 -6.25 -2.62
C SER A 388 -21.22 -4.75 -2.47
N VAL A 389 -21.21 -4.27 -1.22
CA VAL A 389 -21.29 -2.84 -0.88
C VAL A 389 -20.01 -2.08 -1.25
N GLY A 390 -18.88 -2.78 -1.43
CA GLY A 390 -17.58 -2.19 -1.73
C GLY A 390 -16.89 -2.81 -2.95
N PRO A 391 -17.46 -2.72 -4.16
CA PRO A 391 -16.82 -3.25 -5.37
C PRO A 391 -15.51 -2.54 -5.70
N ASP A 392 -15.36 -1.26 -5.35
CA ASP A 392 -14.20 -0.42 -5.65
C ASP A 392 -13.21 -0.28 -4.47
N GLY A 393 -13.59 -0.75 -3.27
CA GLY A 393 -12.74 -0.76 -2.09
C GLY A 393 -13.49 -1.14 -0.82
N CYS A 394 -12.79 -1.82 0.10
CA CYS A 394 -13.26 -2.07 1.46
C CYS A 394 -12.41 -1.24 2.44
N TRP A 395 -12.80 0.01 2.70
CA TRP A 395 -12.07 0.89 3.62
C TRP A 395 -12.44 0.63 5.08
N SER A 396 -11.80 1.36 5.97
CA SER A 396 -11.82 1.15 7.42
C SER A 396 -13.20 1.13 8.07
N GLY A 397 -13.19 0.61 9.29
CA GLY A 397 -14.35 0.48 10.15
C GLY A 397 -14.02 -0.25 11.46
N SER A 398 -14.97 -1.00 11.99
CA SER A 398 -14.89 -1.61 13.33
C SER A 398 -15.53 -3.00 13.39
N ALA A 399 -15.34 -3.68 14.52
CA ALA A 399 -15.93 -4.99 14.79
C ALA A 399 -16.63 -4.99 16.14
N TYR A 400 -17.60 -5.88 16.30
CA TYR A 400 -18.19 -6.18 17.59
C TYR A 400 -18.68 -7.64 17.64
N VAL A 401 -18.87 -8.18 18.85
CA VAL A 401 -19.39 -9.55 19.04
C VAL A 401 -20.91 -9.53 19.10
N ASP A 402 -21.55 -10.24 18.18
CA ASP A 402 -23.00 -10.33 18.08
C ASP A 402 -23.54 -11.56 18.85
N GLY A 403 -23.40 -11.49 20.17
CA GLY A 403 -23.79 -12.57 21.07
C GLY A 403 -23.17 -13.92 20.66
N ASP A 404 -23.99 -14.97 20.59
CA ASP A 404 -23.56 -16.31 20.19
C ASP A 404 -23.33 -16.48 18.69
N ARG A 405 -23.76 -15.52 17.85
CA ARG A 405 -23.52 -15.54 16.40
C ARG A 405 -22.04 -15.32 16.05
N GLY A 406 -21.27 -14.78 16.99
CA GLY A 406 -19.85 -14.47 16.82
C GLY A 406 -19.62 -13.05 16.30
N PRO A 407 -18.37 -12.72 15.94
CA PRO A 407 -18.02 -11.35 15.55
C PRO A 407 -18.59 -10.96 14.18
N VAL A 408 -18.91 -9.67 14.04
CA VAL A 408 -19.34 -9.01 12.81
C VAL A 408 -18.45 -7.81 12.52
N LEU A 409 -18.24 -7.50 11.24
CA LEU A 409 -17.43 -6.35 10.78
C LEU A 409 -18.33 -5.31 10.13
N PHE A 410 -18.13 -4.05 10.50
CA PHE A 410 -18.69 -2.89 9.82
C PHE A 410 -17.56 -2.19 9.09
N PHE A 411 -17.73 -1.95 7.79
CA PHE A 411 -16.69 -1.38 6.95
C PHE A 411 -17.26 -0.32 6.03
N THR A 412 -16.42 0.57 5.51
CA THR A 412 -16.87 1.51 4.46
C THR A 412 -16.66 0.87 3.10
N GLY A 413 -17.75 0.62 2.37
CA GLY A 413 -17.70 0.17 0.99
C GLY A 413 -17.65 1.35 0.02
N GLY A 414 -16.72 1.30 -0.91
CA GLY A 414 -16.60 2.21 -2.05
C GLY A 414 -17.31 1.67 -3.30
N ASP A 415 -18.18 2.49 -3.90
CA ASP A 415 -18.88 2.20 -5.16
C ASP A 415 -18.94 3.45 -6.06
N ASP A 416 -18.04 3.52 -7.04
CA ASP A 416 -17.87 4.69 -7.93
C ASP A 416 -19.03 4.84 -8.94
N ARG A 417 -19.98 3.91 -8.96
CA ARG A 417 -21.20 4.01 -9.78
C ARG A 417 -22.27 4.90 -9.13
N LEU A 418 -22.11 5.23 -7.86
CA LEU A 418 -23.08 5.99 -7.08
C LEU A 418 -22.78 7.50 -7.10
N PRO A 419 -23.79 8.36 -6.88
CA PRO A 419 -23.56 9.80 -6.78
C PRO A 419 -22.73 10.20 -5.55
N TYR A 420 -22.78 9.38 -4.49
CA TYR A 420 -21.91 9.45 -3.32
C TYR A 420 -21.40 8.03 -3.08
N ARG A 421 -20.08 7.84 -3.17
CA ARG A 421 -19.48 6.50 -3.29
C ARG A 421 -19.31 5.75 -1.97
N GLN A 422 -19.45 6.43 -0.83
CA GLN A 422 -19.13 5.87 0.49
C GLN A 422 -20.39 5.44 1.25
N ARG A 423 -20.42 4.18 1.70
CA ARG A 423 -21.54 3.58 2.46
C ARG A 423 -21.03 2.58 3.48
N THR A 424 -21.78 2.32 4.55
CA THR A 424 -21.38 1.29 5.50
C THR A 424 -21.93 -0.08 5.11
N GLY A 425 -21.03 -1.05 4.94
CA GLY A 425 -21.34 -2.46 4.74
C GLY A 425 -21.23 -3.27 6.03
N LEU A 426 -21.74 -4.51 5.98
CA LEU A 426 -21.68 -5.50 7.05
C LEU A 426 -21.06 -6.80 6.53
N ALA A 427 -20.15 -7.41 7.28
CA ALA A 427 -19.69 -8.77 7.04
C ALA A 427 -19.87 -9.63 8.30
N VAL A 428 -20.22 -10.90 8.10
CA VAL A 428 -20.42 -11.88 9.18
C VAL A 428 -19.37 -12.97 9.11
N SER A 429 -18.84 -13.39 10.25
CA SER A 429 -17.92 -14.52 10.32
C SER A 429 -18.63 -15.84 10.01
N ALA A 430 -17.89 -16.83 9.52
CA ALA A 430 -18.39 -18.20 9.33
C ALA A 430 -18.47 -19.01 10.65
N TYR A 431 -18.14 -18.40 11.80
CA TYR A 431 -18.03 -19.07 13.10
C TYR A 431 -19.28 -19.86 13.49
N SER A 432 -20.48 -19.35 13.20
CA SER A 432 -21.72 -20.06 13.50
C SER A 432 -21.86 -21.39 12.77
N ASP A 433 -21.15 -21.54 11.65
CA ASP A 433 -21.22 -22.69 10.75
C ASP A 433 -20.06 -23.66 10.99
N ASP A 434 -18.85 -23.16 11.27
CA ASP A 434 -17.63 -23.97 11.41
C ASP A 434 -17.06 -24.08 12.83
N GLY A 435 -17.44 -23.18 13.73
CA GLY A 435 -16.91 -23.09 15.10
C GLY A 435 -15.46 -22.63 15.21
N ASP A 436 -14.84 -22.14 14.12
CA ASP A 436 -13.43 -21.76 14.10
C ASP A 436 -13.23 -20.39 14.75
N THR A 437 -12.56 -20.36 15.90
CA THR A 437 -12.29 -19.11 16.62
C THR A 437 -11.14 -18.31 16.03
N ASP A 438 -10.42 -18.81 15.02
CA ASP A 438 -9.46 -18.02 14.26
C ASP A 438 -10.13 -17.11 13.22
N LEU A 439 -11.42 -17.31 12.93
CA LEU A 439 -12.24 -16.52 12.00
C LEU A 439 -11.61 -16.34 10.61
N PRO A 440 -11.20 -17.43 9.92
CA PRO A 440 -10.49 -17.33 8.65
C PRO A 440 -11.39 -16.98 7.46
N THR A 441 -12.71 -16.94 7.65
CA THR A 441 -13.69 -16.75 6.57
C THR A 441 -14.80 -15.79 6.97
N TRP A 442 -15.07 -14.84 6.08
CA TRP A 442 -16.05 -13.78 6.24
C TRP A 442 -16.95 -13.70 5.01
N THR A 443 -18.24 -13.41 5.24
CA THR A 443 -19.22 -13.19 4.17
C THR A 443 -19.71 -11.75 4.23
N MET A 444 -19.35 -10.96 3.23
CA MET A 444 -19.91 -9.61 3.04
C MET A 444 -21.37 -9.69 2.63
N LYS A 445 -22.21 -8.82 3.19
CA LYS A 445 -23.59 -8.62 2.74
C LYS A 445 -23.60 -7.72 1.49
N SER A 446 -24.58 -7.93 0.62
CA SER A 446 -24.73 -7.18 -0.63
C SER A 446 -25.34 -5.79 -0.43
N GLU A 447 -26.09 -5.60 0.66
CA GLU A 447 -26.78 -4.34 0.97
C GLU A 447 -26.05 -3.54 2.06
N PRO A 448 -25.99 -2.21 1.96
CA PRO A 448 -25.46 -1.36 3.02
C PRO A 448 -26.38 -1.36 4.24
N VAL A 449 -25.81 -1.13 5.43
CA VAL A 449 -26.56 -0.99 6.68
C VAL A 449 -26.84 0.47 7.04
N THR A 450 -25.99 1.40 6.60
CA THR A 450 -26.17 2.85 6.74
C THR A 450 -25.57 3.62 5.57
N GLU A 451 -26.19 4.75 5.27
CA GLU A 451 -25.83 5.70 4.20
C GLU A 451 -26.13 7.13 4.69
N ALA A 452 -25.39 8.14 4.21
CA ALA A 452 -25.71 9.54 4.42
C ALA A 452 -26.24 10.18 3.12
N PRO A 453 -27.57 10.33 2.96
CA PRO A 453 -28.11 11.03 1.80
C PRO A 453 -27.78 12.52 1.86
N ALA A 454 -27.68 13.16 0.69
CA ALA A 454 -27.55 14.61 0.62
C ALA A 454 -28.71 15.31 1.34
N GLY A 455 -28.39 16.36 2.09
CA GLY A 455 -29.37 17.11 2.87
C GLY A 455 -29.67 16.52 4.25
N LEU A 456 -29.00 15.43 4.66
CA LEU A 456 -29.14 14.90 6.03
C LEU A 456 -28.69 15.97 7.04
N PRO A 457 -29.57 16.47 7.93
CA PRO A 457 -29.23 17.58 8.83
C PRO A 457 -28.10 17.23 9.81
N ALA A 458 -27.10 18.10 9.96
CA ALA A 458 -26.01 17.94 10.90
C ALA A 458 -25.49 19.31 11.38
N GLY A 459 -25.60 19.56 12.70
CA GLY A 459 -25.11 20.80 13.32
C GLY A 459 -25.62 22.07 12.60
N PRO A 460 -24.73 23.01 12.21
CA PRO A 460 -25.12 24.23 11.51
C PRO A 460 -25.53 24.04 10.03
N GLY A 461 -25.37 22.83 9.47
CA GLY A 461 -25.63 22.55 8.05
C GLY A 461 -26.12 21.11 7.85
N THR A 462 -25.49 20.40 6.90
CA THR A 462 -25.83 19.02 6.54
C THR A 462 -24.59 18.13 6.51
N ALA A 463 -24.77 16.82 6.68
CA ALA A 463 -23.69 15.86 6.57
C ALA A 463 -23.07 15.89 5.15
N TRP A 464 -21.75 15.81 5.08
CA TRP A 464 -21.03 15.74 3.81
C TRP A 464 -21.13 14.33 3.23
N ALA A 465 -22.13 14.07 2.37
CA ALA A 465 -22.42 12.74 1.82
C ALA A 465 -21.25 12.04 1.11
N GLU A 466 -20.34 12.78 0.48
CA GLU A 466 -19.12 12.23 -0.16
C GLU A 466 -18.03 11.82 0.85
N ASN A 467 -18.09 12.36 2.07
CA ASN A 467 -17.23 12.00 3.20
C ASN A 467 -18.09 11.31 4.27
N PHE A 468 -18.36 10.02 4.10
CA PHE A 468 -19.15 9.19 5.02
C PHE A 468 -18.47 7.83 5.21
N ARG A 469 -17.60 7.72 6.21
CA ARG A 469 -16.72 6.56 6.38
C ARG A 469 -16.34 6.24 7.82
N ASP A 470 -15.62 5.14 7.97
CA ASP A 470 -14.99 4.65 9.20
C ASP A 470 -16.00 4.38 10.33
N PRO A 471 -16.94 3.42 10.13
CA PRO A 471 -17.94 3.13 11.14
C PRO A 471 -17.30 2.58 12.42
N PHE A 472 -17.60 3.17 13.57
CA PHE A 472 -17.24 2.67 14.90
C PHE A 472 -18.47 2.16 15.64
N VAL A 473 -18.54 0.87 15.95
CA VAL A 473 -19.72 0.21 16.53
C VAL A 473 -19.47 -0.38 17.91
N TRP A 474 -20.51 -0.33 18.75
CA TRP A 474 -20.58 -1.10 19.98
C TRP A 474 -22.03 -1.40 20.35
N GLU A 475 -22.22 -2.34 21.25
CA GLU A 475 -23.51 -2.65 21.86
C GLU A 475 -23.46 -2.34 23.35
N GLU A 476 -24.51 -1.71 23.86
CA GLU A 476 -24.70 -1.50 25.29
C GLU A 476 -26.18 -1.46 25.63
N ASP A 477 -26.60 -2.20 26.67
CA ASP A 477 -27.97 -2.21 27.21
C ASP A 477 -29.06 -2.60 26.17
N GLY A 478 -28.76 -3.51 25.25
CA GLY A 478 -29.64 -3.95 24.17
C GLY A 478 -29.79 -2.94 23.02
N VAL A 479 -28.84 -2.01 22.90
CA VAL A 479 -28.80 -0.98 21.86
C VAL A 479 -27.46 -1.03 21.15
N TRP A 480 -27.51 -1.16 19.84
CA TRP A 480 -26.35 -1.02 18.97
C TRP A 480 -26.18 0.46 18.63
N TYR A 481 -24.96 0.95 18.77
CA TYR A 481 -24.54 2.29 18.38
C TYR A 481 -23.54 2.20 17.23
N GLN A 482 -23.60 3.18 16.34
CA GLN A 482 -22.64 3.36 15.26
C GLN A 482 -22.31 4.84 15.13
N LEU A 483 -21.01 5.16 15.12
CA LEU A 483 -20.48 6.43 14.66
C LEU A 483 -20.01 6.28 13.22
N VAL A 484 -20.19 7.29 12.40
CA VAL A 484 -19.58 7.36 11.06
C VAL A 484 -18.97 8.74 10.86
N GLY A 485 -17.68 8.79 10.51
CA GLY A 485 -16.95 10.03 10.24
C GLY A 485 -17.52 10.79 9.05
N SER A 486 -17.62 12.11 9.20
CA SER A 486 -18.17 13.02 8.18
C SER A 486 -17.67 14.46 8.36
N GLY A 487 -17.97 15.31 7.39
CA GLY A 487 -17.96 16.77 7.54
C GLY A 487 -19.37 17.35 7.69
N ILE A 488 -19.45 18.63 8.03
CA ILE A 488 -20.66 19.45 8.02
C ILE A 488 -20.51 20.53 6.95
N VAL A 489 -21.42 20.54 5.98
CA VAL A 489 -21.37 21.40 4.79
C VAL A 489 -22.73 21.96 4.41
N ASP A 490 -22.70 23.04 3.63
CA ASP A 490 -23.86 23.53 2.86
C ASP A 490 -23.73 23.08 1.39
N TYR A 491 -24.86 22.75 0.76
CA TYR A 491 -24.93 22.28 -0.63
C TYR A 491 -25.65 23.26 -1.56
N ASN A 492 -25.23 23.24 -2.82
CA ASN A 492 -26.06 23.61 -3.97
C ASN A 492 -26.02 22.47 -5.00
N GLY A 493 -27.04 21.62 -5.01
CA GLY A 493 -26.99 20.35 -5.74
C GLY A 493 -25.96 19.40 -5.11
N THR A 494 -24.98 18.94 -5.89
CA THR A 494 -23.87 18.09 -5.42
C THR A 494 -22.64 18.90 -5.00
N GLN A 495 -22.64 20.22 -5.22
CA GLN A 495 -21.49 21.07 -4.95
C GLN A 495 -21.54 21.59 -3.51
N VAL A 496 -20.43 21.43 -2.79
CA VAL A 496 -20.22 22.05 -1.48
C VAL A 496 -20.02 23.56 -1.67
N THR A 497 -20.82 24.38 -0.99
CA THR A 497 -20.72 25.85 -1.03
C THR A 497 -20.07 26.44 0.21
N LYS A 498 -20.12 25.72 1.33
CA LYS A 498 -19.48 26.12 2.59
C LYS A 498 -19.15 24.87 3.41
N LYS A 499 -17.97 24.89 4.05
CA LYS A 499 -17.54 23.88 5.03
C LYS A 499 -17.59 24.50 6.43
N HIS A 500 -18.23 23.82 7.37
CA HIS A 500 -18.35 24.27 8.76
C HIS A 500 -17.41 23.51 9.71
N GLY A 501 -17.01 22.28 9.38
CA GLY A 501 -16.03 21.48 10.13
C GLY A 501 -16.39 19.98 10.18
N GLY A 502 -15.54 19.19 10.83
CA GLY A 502 -15.69 17.74 10.94
C GLY A 502 -16.67 17.28 12.03
N THR A 503 -17.20 16.07 11.88
CA THR A 503 -18.14 15.47 12.84
C THR A 503 -18.14 13.93 12.76
N ALA A 504 -18.72 13.29 13.78
CA ALA A 504 -19.12 11.88 13.73
C ALA A 504 -20.65 11.77 13.83
N LEU A 505 -21.28 11.16 12.83
CA LEU A 505 -22.73 10.95 12.78
C LEU A 505 -23.13 9.74 13.61
N VAL A 506 -24.20 9.83 14.40
CA VAL A 506 -24.64 8.75 15.29
C VAL A 506 -25.87 8.04 14.74
N TYR A 507 -25.85 6.71 14.74
CA TYR A 507 -26.97 5.85 14.42
C TYR A 507 -27.20 4.83 15.54
N THR A 508 -28.45 4.41 15.73
CA THR A 508 -28.80 3.34 16.67
C THR A 508 -29.67 2.26 16.05
N ALA A 509 -29.49 1.01 16.51
CA ALA A 509 -30.26 -0.14 16.08
C ALA A 509 -30.51 -1.13 17.24
N ARG A 510 -31.30 -2.18 16.97
CA ARG A 510 -31.55 -3.29 17.91
C ARG A 510 -30.75 -4.55 17.58
N ARG A 511 -30.09 -4.57 16.42
CA ARG A 511 -29.29 -5.67 15.89
C ARG A 511 -28.34 -5.10 14.83
N PRO A 512 -27.21 -5.76 14.50
CA PRO A 512 -26.21 -5.21 13.59
C PRO A 512 -26.74 -4.98 12.16
N GLU A 513 -27.71 -5.77 11.70
CA GLU A 513 -28.34 -5.61 10.39
C GLU A 513 -29.30 -4.42 10.30
N GLY A 514 -29.52 -3.69 11.40
CA GLY A 514 -30.46 -2.58 11.45
C GLY A 514 -31.93 -3.00 11.64
N PRO A 515 -32.91 -2.18 11.24
CA PRO A 515 -32.73 -0.88 10.62
C PRO A 515 -32.03 0.10 11.58
N TRP A 516 -31.12 0.89 11.03
CA TRP A 516 -30.37 1.92 11.76
C TRP A 516 -31.10 3.26 11.71
N LYS A 517 -31.21 3.92 12.87
CA LYS A 517 -31.89 5.21 13.02
C LYS A 517 -30.87 6.30 13.30
N TYR A 518 -30.81 7.31 12.44
CA TYR A 518 -29.98 8.50 12.65
C TYR A 518 -30.42 9.29 13.90
N ARG A 519 -29.43 9.78 14.67
CA ARG A 519 -29.61 10.51 15.94
C ARG A 519 -29.02 11.92 15.93
N GLY A 520 -28.28 12.32 14.91
CA GLY A 520 -27.57 13.59 14.85
C GLY A 520 -26.05 13.43 14.92
N PRO A 521 -25.30 14.55 14.91
CA PRO A 521 -23.86 14.53 15.16
C PRO A 521 -23.56 14.28 16.65
N LEU A 522 -22.54 13.46 16.93
CA LEU A 522 -22.03 13.17 18.27
C LEU A 522 -21.41 14.43 18.89
N HIS A 523 -20.53 15.06 18.13
CA HIS A 523 -19.78 16.30 18.41
C HIS A 523 -19.24 16.83 17.06
N TRP A 524 -18.78 18.09 17.02
CA TRP A 524 -18.21 18.70 15.81
C TRP A 524 -17.29 19.88 16.16
N ASN A 525 -16.34 20.21 15.29
CA ASN A 525 -15.50 21.42 15.41
C ASN A 525 -16.01 22.54 14.49
N ASP A 526 -15.95 23.78 14.95
CA ASP A 526 -16.17 24.95 14.08
C ASP A 526 -14.85 25.33 13.40
N LEU A 527 -14.77 25.08 12.10
CA LEU A 527 -13.58 25.31 11.28
C LEU A 527 -13.08 26.76 11.32
N ALA A 528 -13.96 27.74 11.62
CA ALA A 528 -13.57 29.15 11.73
C ALA A 528 -12.80 29.46 13.03
N THR A 529 -13.00 28.66 14.09
CA THR A 529 -12.42 28.91 15.42
C THR A 529 -11.48 27.80 15.89
N LEU A 530 -11.67 26.57 15.39
CA LEU A 530 -10.93 25.35 15.70
C LEU A 530 -10.69 24.53 14.41
N PRO A 531 -9.77 24.98 13.53
CA PRO A 531 -9.51 24.33 12.25
C PRO A 531 -8.71 23.02 12.36
N GLU A 532 -7.99 22.80 13.46
CA GLU A 532 -7.03 21.71 13.61
C GLU A 532 -7.64 20.30 13.44
N PRO A 533 -8.86 20.00 13.93
CA PRO A 533 -9.52 18.71 13.71
C PRO A 533 -10.03 18.48 12.28
N GLY A 534 -9.88 19.43 11.37
CA GLY A 534 -10.15 19.25 9.94
C GLY A 534 -11.56 19.61 9.47
N GLU A 535 -11.76 19.46 8.15
CA GLU A 535 -13.03 19.70 7.45
C GLU A 535 -13.99 18.50 7.53
N ALA A 536 -13.42 17.30 7.69
CA ALA A 536 -14.11 16.06 7.99
C ALA A 536 -13.29 15.26 9.01
N TRP A 537 -13.94 14.39 9.77
CA TRP A 537 -13.27 13.47 10.69
C TRP A 537 -13.20 12.07 10.08
N GLU A 538 -12.02 11.48 10.16
CA GLU A 538 -11.75 10.07 9.91
C GLU A 538 -11.62 9.32 11.23
N LEU A 539 -11.96 8.04 11.19
CA LEU A 539 -11.75 7.09 12.29
C LEU A 539 -12.21 7.61 13.66
N PRO A 540 -13.49 8.02 13.81
CA PRO A 540 -14.00 8.45 15.10
C PRO A 540 -14.07 7.28 16.08
N VAL A 541 -13.36 7.37 17.20
CA VAL A 541 -13.33 6.33 18.25
C VAL A 541 -13.87 6.90 19.55
N LEU A 542 -14.85 6.22 20.15
CA LEU A 542 -15.39 6.58 21.47
C LEU A 542 -15.20 5.41 22.43
N LEU A 543 -14.35 5.57 23.45
CA LEU A 543 -14.10 4.54 24.45
C LEU A 543 -14.37 5.06 25.86
N PRO A 544 -14.81 4.21 26.79
CA PRO A 544 -14.80 4.56 28.21
C PRO A 544 -13.36 4.86 28.65
N LEU A 545 -13.18 5.77 29.58
CA LEU A 545 -11.86 6.15 30.09
C LEU A 545 -11.74 5.72 31.56
N PRO A 546 -11.32 4.47 31.85
CA PRO A 546 -11.22 3.97 33.22
C PRO A 546 -10.13 4.70 34.00
N GLY A 547 -10.15 4.63 35.33
CA GLY A 547 -9.01 5.07 36.14
C GLY A 547 -7.80 4.13 35.95
N PRO A 548 -6.61 4.48 36.49
CA PRO A 548 -5.39 3.69 36.29
C PRO A 548 -5.47 2.24 36.79
N THR A 549 -6.42 1.96 37.71
CA THR A 549 -6.69 0.61 38.24
C THR A 549 -7.85 -0.10 37.54
N GLY A 550 -8.33 0.41 36.39
CA GLY A 550 -9.45 -0.14 35.63
C GLY A 550 -10.83 0.27 36.15
N LYS A 551 -10.91 1.05 37.23
CA LYS A 551 -12.20 1.48 37.81
C LYS A 551 -12.96 2.38 36.85
N ARG A 552 -14.25 2.10 36.62
CA ARG A 552 -15.14 2.98 35.85
C ARG A 552 -15.20 4.39 36.45
N THR A 553 -15.08 5.39 35.59
CA THR A 553 -15.10 6.82 35.96
C THR A 553 -16.36 7.54 35.48
N GLY A 554 -17.09 6.94 34.52
CA GLY A 554 -18.18 7.60 33.78
C GLY A 554 -17.68 8.52 32.65
N LYS A 555 -16.37 8.72 32.52
CA LYS A 555 -15.77 9.51 31.45
C LYS A 555 -15.46 8.65 30.24
N HIS A 556 -15.35 9.32 29.11
CA HIS A 556 -15.03 8.75 27.80
C HIS A 556 -13.94 9.59 27.14
N ILE A 557 -13.18 8.95 26.27
CA ILE A 557 -12.28 9.61 25.33
C ILE A 557 -12.90 9.51 23.92
N LEU A 558 -12.99 10.64 23.23
CA LEU A 558 -13.32 10.73 21.81
C LEU A 558 -12.05 11.05 21.04
N LEU A 559 -11.65 10.21 20.09
CA LEU A 559 -10.50 10.44 19.21
C LEU A 559 -10.93 10.56 17.75
N VAL A 560 -10.22 11.38 16.98
CA VAL A 560 -10.44 11.57 15.54
C VAL A 560 -9.13 11.82 14.80
N SER A 561 -9.07 11.43 13.53
CA SER A 561 -8.06 11.88 12.59
C SER A 561 -8.62 12.98 11.68
N PRO A 562 -7.88 14.06 11.44
CA PRO A 562 -8.35 15.18 10.65
C PRO A 562 -8.18 14.95 9.14
N TRP A 563 -9.18 15.33 8.35
CA TRP A 563 -9.14 15.26 6.90
C TRP A 563 -9.47 16.61 6.24
N TRP A 564 -8.80 16.90 5.12
CA TRP A 564 -8.98 18.09 4.30
C TRP A 564 -9.08 17.70 2.82
N GLU A 565 -9.93 18.41 2.06
CA GLU A 565 -10.08 18.17 0.62
C GLU A 565 -8.87 18.63 -0.19
N ALA A 566 -8.26 19.75 0.21
CA ALA A 566 -7.02 20.26 -0.37
C ALA A 566 -5.82 19.80 0.46
N PHE A 567 -4.63 19.77 -0.16
CA PHE A 567 -3.40 19.48 0.55
C PHE A 567 -3.26 20.39 1.78
N ASN A 568 -3.03 19.77 2.93
CA ASN A 568 -2.78 20.46 4.18
C ASN A 568 -1.58 19.79 4.86
N PRO A 569 -0.58 20.55 5.33
CA PRO A 569 0.59 19.97 5.99
C PRO A 569 0.25 19.20 7.27
N ASN A 570 -0.94 19.38 7.86
CA ASN A 570 -1.40 18.64 9.05
C ASN A 570 -2.29 17.43 8.70
N ALA A 571 -2.62 17.23 7.42
CA ALA A 571 -3.39 16.08 6.94
C ALA A 571 -2.67 14.77 7.27
N VAL A 572 -3.42 13.85 7.90
CA VAL A 572 -2.95 12.49 8.17
C VAL A 572 -1.62 12.48 8.95
N LYS A 573 -1.44 13.43 9.88
CA LYS A 573 -0.26 13.53 10.77
C LYS A 573 -0.58 13.40 12.25
N HIS A 574 -1.74 13.91 12.66
CA HIS A 574 -2.07 14.08 14.07
C HIS A 574 -3.35 13.35 14.42
N THR A 575 -3.44 12.89 15.66
CA THR A 575 -4.67 12.39 16.26
C THR A 575 -5.10 13.35 17.35
N TYR A 576 -6.35 13.80 17.30
CA TYR A 576 -6.91 14.73 18.28
C TYR A 576 -7.89 14.00 19.19
N TYR A 577 -7.96 14.42 20.46
CA TYR A 577 -8.88 13.86 21.42
C TYR A 577 -9.57 14.88 22.34
N TRP A 578 -10.71 14.46 22.88
CA TRP A 578 -11.40 15.09 23.99
C TRP A 578 -11.69 14.09 25.11
N ILE A 579 -11.65 14.56 26.36
CA ILE A 579 -12.23 13.85 27.50
C ILE A 579 -13.60 14.44 27.79
N GLY A 580 -14.58 13.58 28.07
CA GLY A 580 -15.95 14.03 28.31
C GLY A 580 -16.89 12.92 28.72
N THR A 581 -18.18 13.14 28.50
CA THR A 581 -19.25 12.19 28.85
C THR A 581 -20.11 11.90 27.64
N PHE A 582 -20.39 10.61 27.38
CA PHE A 582 -21.38 10.23 26.39
C PHE A 582 -22.78 10.23 27.01
N ASP A 583 -23.62 11.17 26.58
CA ASP A 583 -25.04 11.20 26.92
C ASP A 583 -25.80 10.23 26.02
N LYS A 584 -26.17 9.07 26.57
CA LYS A 584 -26.91 8.03 25.85
C LYS A 584 -28.31 8.48 25.40
N GLY A 585 -28.97 9.35 26.15
CA GLY A 585 -30.34 9.80 25.87
C GLY A 585 -30.39 10.68 24.63
N GLU A 586 -29.49 11.66 24.60
CA GLU A 586 -29.34 12.60 23.48
C GLU A 586 -28.44 12.04 22.35
N CYS A 587 -27.70 10.97 22.61
CA CYS A 587 -26.68 10.41 21.71
C CYS A 587 -25.61 11.45 21.33
N ARG A 588 -25.11 12.18 22.33
CA ARG A 588 -24.13 13.27 22.16
C ARG A 588 -22.93 13.09 23.09
N PHE A 589 -21.79 13.61 22.67
CA PHE A 589 -20.61 13.71 23.51
C PHE A 589 -20.52 15.13 24.09
N VAL A 590 -20.43 15.21 25.42
CA VAL A 590 -20.28 16.47 26.17
C VAL A 590 -18.82 16.57 26.62
N PRO A 591 -18.00 17.39 25.95
CA PRO A 591 -16.58 17.51 26.29
C PRO A 591 -16.41 18.28 27.62
N ASP A 592 -15.42 17.87 28.41
CA ASP A 592 -15.02 18.58 29.65
C ASP A 592 -14.17 19.83 29.34
N HIS A 593 -13.66 19.94 28.12
CA HIS A 593 -12.87 21.07 27.62
C HIS A 593 -13.19 21.33 26.15
N GLU A 594 -13.33 22.60 25.77
CA GLU A 594 -13.76 22.99 24.42
C GLU A 594 -12.75 22.59 23.33
N LYS A 595 -11.47 22.89 23.56
CA LYS A 595 -10.40 22.61 22.59
C LYS A 595 -9.94 21.16 22.67
N PRO A 596 -9.74 20.47 21.53
CA PRO A 596 -9.08 19.18 21.52
C PRO A 596 -7.63 19.29 21.98
N ARG A 597 -7.07 18.15 22.35
CA ARG A 597 -5.64 17.99 22.60
C ARG A 597 -5.07 17.00 21.60
N GLU A 598 -3.80 17.17 21.26
CA GLU A 598 -3.06 16.20 20.45
C GLU A 598 -2.71 14.99 21.30
N PHE A 599 -2.88 13.79 20.74
CA PHE A 599 -2.69 12.53 21.48
C PHE A 599 -1.21 12.17 21.67
N ASP A 600 -0.39 12.42 20.65
CA ASP A 600 1.01 12.00 20.56
C ASP A 600 1.85 13.19 20.06
N PHE A 601 3.09 13.35 20.52
CA PHE A 601 3.94 14.47 20.10
C PHE A 601 4.64 14.25 18.76
N GLY A 602 4.67 13.02 18.26
CA GLY A 602 5.22 12.68 16.95
C GLY A 602 4.17 12.76 15.85
N GLU A 603 4.61 12.84 14.59
CA GLU A 603 3.73 12.91 13.42
C GLU A 603 3.30 11.53 12.88
N HIS A 604 3.42 10.48 13.70
CA HIS A 604 3.23 9.09 13.27
C HIS A 604 2.30 8.26 14.16
N PHE A 605 1.55 8.87 15.10
CA PHE A 605 0.39 8.21 15.71
C PHE A 605 -0.87 8.70 15.01
N THR A 606 -1.29 7.98 13.98
CA THR A 606 -2.48 8.33 13.18
C THR A 606 -3.44 7.17 13.08
N GLY A 607 -4.64 7.45 12.59
CA GLY A 607 -5.68 6.47 12.36
C GLY A 607 -6.04 5.66 13.61
N PRO A 608 -6.56 6.29 14.67
CA PRO A 608 -6.86 5.61 15.92
C PRO A 608 -7.94 4.54 15.71
N SER A 609 -7.74 3.39 16.33
CA SER A 609 -8.78 2.38 16.52
C SER A 609 -8.67 1.84 17.94
N GLY A 610 -9.72 1.21 18.46
CA GLY A 610 -9.64 0.65 19.80
C GLY A 610 -10.88 -0.06 20.25
N PHE A 611 -10.77 -0.69 21.41
CA PHE A 611 -11.83 -1.48 22.03
C PHE A 611 -11.63 -1.56 23.54
N VAL A 612 -12.62 -2.12 24.22
CA VAL A 612 -12.53 -2.47 25.63
C VAL A 612 -12.12 -3.94 25.73
N THR A 613 -10.98 -4.20 26.36
CA THR A 613 -10.48 -5.56 26.63
C THR A 613 -11.35 -6.28 27.66
N PRO A 614 -11.28 -7.62 27.75
CA PRO A 614 -12.03 -8.39 28.75
C PRO A 614 -11.74 -8.01 30.21
N ASP A 615 -10.55 -7.48 30.49
CA ASP A 615 -10.16 -6.99 31.81
C ASP A 615 -10.56 -5.51 32.07
N GLY A 616 -11.27 -4.89 31.12
CA GLY A 616 -11.87 -3.56 31.27
C GLY A 616 -10.97 -2.38 30.93
N ARG A 617 -9.77 -2.62 30.36
CA ARG A 617 -8.92 -1.55 29.81
C ARG A 617 -9.50 -1.05 28.49
N SER A 618 -9.32 0.24 28.23
CA SER A 618 -9.49 0.78 26.88
C SER A 618 -8.12 0.77 26.20
N VAL A 619 -8.00 -0.01 25.13
CA VAL A 619 -6.76 -0.17 24.37
C VAL A 619 -6.95 0.45 23.00
N LEU A 620 -5.96 1.26 22.61
CA LEU A 620 -5.88 1.91 21.32
C LEU A 620 -4.77 1.29 20.47
N PHE A 621 -5.03 1.26 19.17
CA PHE A 621 -4.11 0.93 18.10
C PHE A 621 -4.00 2.15 17.18
N SER A 622 -2.86 2.27 16.51
CA SER A 622 -2.61 3.31 15.53
C SER A 622 -1.78 2.74 14.38
N ILE A 623 -1.85 3.39 13.22
CA ILE A 623 -0.83 3.21 12.20
C ILE A 623 0.32 4.17 12.48
N THR A 624 1.52 3.66 12.23
CA THR A 624 2.73 4.43 12.06
C THR A 624 3.07 4.55 10.58
N GLN A 625 2.40 5.50 9.92
CA GLN A 625 2.64 5.79 8.51
C GLN A 625 4.08 6.23 8.36
N ASP A 626 4.84 5.56 7.52
CA ASP A 626 6.13 6.10 7.14
C ASP A 626 5.98 7.32 6.21
N ARG A 627 7.10 7.99 5.98
CA ARG A 627 7.21 9.12 5.05
C ARG A 627 8.30 8.84 4.02
N ARG A 628 8.49 7.56 3.69
CA ARG A 628 9.41 7.14 2.63
C ARG A 628 8.81 7.51 1.28
N SER A 629 9.66 7.75 0.29
CA SER A 629 9.21 7.98 -1.07
C SER A 629 8.65 6.69 -1.69
N GLU A 630 7.85 6.84 -2.75
CA GLU A 630 7.29 5.71 -3.50
C GLU A 630 8.40 4.79 -4.05
N GLN A 631 9.57 5.36 -4.41
CA GLN A 631 10.76 4.59 -4.79
C GLN A 631 11.26 3.72 -3.63
N GLN A 632 11.39 4.28 -2.43
CA GLN A 632 11.84 3.55 -1.25
C GLN A 632 10.80 2.47 -0.85
N HIS A 633 9.50 2.74 -1.01
CA HIS A 633 8.45 1.72 -0.88
C HIS A 633 8.65 0.59 -1.89
N ALA A 634 8.83 0.90 -3.16
CA ALA A 634 9.05 -0.09 -4.21
C ALA A 634 10.26 -0.97 -3.88
N GLN A 635 11.40 -0.36 -3.54
CA GLN A 635 12.66 -1.03 -3.19
C GLN A 635 12.59 -1.87 -1.91
N SER A 636 11.73 -1.51 -0.96
CA SER A 636 11.53 -2.30 0.25
C SER A 636 10.48 -3.38 0.12
N GLY A 637 9.52 -3.24 -0.80
CA GLY A 637 8.40 -4.15 -1.00
C GLY A 637 7.37 -4.17 0.14
N TRP A 638 7.43 -3.22 1.06
CA TRP A 638 6.44 -3.04 2.13
C TRP A 638 6.32 -1.55 2.51
N ALA A 639 5.16 -1.17 3.04
CA ALA A 639 4.94 0.18 3.51
C ALA A 639 4.11 0.16 4.80
N HIS A 640 4.54 1.00 5.74
CA HIS A 640 3.89 1.26 7.02
C HIS A 640 3.84 0.05 7.97
N ASN A 641 3.42 0.30 9.20
CA ASN A 641 3.21 -0.69 10.26
C ASN A 641 2.28 -0.09 11.33
N ALA A 642 1.78 -0.90 12.24
CA ALA A 642 1.10 -0.46 13.45
C ALA A 642 2.09 0.08 14.50
N GLY A 643 1.63 1.02 15.33
CA GLY A 643 2.29 1.33 16.60
C GLY A 643 2.07 0.23 17.65
N MET A 644 2.81 0.29 18.75
CA MET A 644 2.56 -0.54 19.92
C MET A 644 1.18 -0.19 20.49
N PRO A 645 0.31 -1.16 20.84
CA PRO A 645 -0.97 -0.83 21.42
C PRO A 645 -0.79 -0.14 22.78
N VAL A 646 -1.64 0.84 23.07
CA VAL A 646 -1.57 1.64 24.31
C VAL A 646 -2.83 1.50 25.13
N SER A 647 -2.69 1.40 26.45
CA SER A 647 -3.79 1.52 27.40
C SER A 647 -3.98 2.99 27.77
N VAL A 648 -5.23 3.45 27.75
CA VAL A 648 -5.59 4.81 28.17
C VAL A 648 -6.38 4.82 29.48
N SER A 649 -6.11 5.81 30.33
CA SER A 649 -6.79 5.98 31.61
C SER A 649 -7.04 7.45 31.97
N LEU A 650 -7.96 7.70 32.89
CA LEU A 650 -8.20 9.01 33.48
C LEU A 650 -7.40 9.12 34.77
N ARG A 651 -6.40 9.99 34.79
CA ARG A 651 -5.57 10.24 35.95
C ARG A 651 -6.32 11.02 37.03
N HIS A 652 -5.77 11.02 38.24
CA HIS A 652 -6.37 11.67 39.41
C HIS A 652 -6.47 13.19 39.30
N ASP A 653 -5.61 13.81 38.49
CA ASP A 653 -5.59 15.23 38.14
C ASP A 653 -6.55 15.58 36.98
N GLY A 654 -7.29 14.60 36.45
CA GLY A 654 -8.20 14.77 35.33
C GLY A 654 -7.55 14.76 33.95
N THR A 655 -6.24 14.46 33.86
CA THR A 655 -5.53 14.34 32.59
C THR A 655 -5.56 12.91 32.03
N LEU A 656 -5.18 12.78 30.77
CA LEU A 656 -5.05 11.48 30.11
C LEU A 656 -3.79 10.77 30.62
N GLY A 657 -3.92 9.51 30.99
CA GLY A 657 -2.81 8.58 31.15
C GLY A 657 -2.68 7.72 29.90
N VAL A 658 -1.46 7.54 29.41
CA VAL A 658 -1.13 6.72 28.23
C VAL A 658 0.08 5.87 28.56
N GLU A 659 -0.04 4.56 28.41
CA GLU A 659 1.07 3.61 28.59
C GLU A 659 0.99 2.50 27.53
N PRO A 660 2.13 1.98 27.03
CA PRO A 660 2.11 0.78 26.20
C PRO A 660 1.51 -0.37 27.00
N ILE A 661 0.78 -1.27 26.34
CA ILE A 661 0.17 -2.43 27.01
C ILE A 661 1.22 -3.23 27.79
N ALA A 662 0.82 -3.76 28.95
CA ALA A 662 1.71 -4.51 29.83
C ALA A 662 2.28 -5.76 29.13
N GLU A 663 1.52 -6.33 28.21
CA GLU A 663 1.90 -7.49 27.39
C GLU A 663 3.12 -7.24 26.51
N ALA A 664 3.47 -5.99 26.19
CA ALA A 664 4.71 -5.64 25.50
C ALA A 664 5.97 -6.16 26.23
N ALA A 665 5.91 -6.33 27.56
CA ALA A 665 6.99 -6.95 28.32
C ALA A 665 7.22 -8.43 27.94
N GLY A 666 6.21 -9.12 27.39
CA GLY A 666 6.33 -10.50 26.89
C GLY A 666 7.27 -10.64 25.68
N LEU A 667 7.53 -9.55 24.97
CA LEU A 667 8.51 -9.50 23.87
C LEU A 667 9.96 -9.34 24.39
N ARG A 668 10.18 -9.04 25.68
CA ARG A 668 11.53 -8.88 26.23
C ARG A 668 12.28 -10.20 26.18
N GLY A 669 13.46 -10.17 25.57
CA GLY A 669 14.45 -11.23 25.63
C GLY A 669 15.50 -10.96 26.71
N ARG A 670 16.77 -11.09 26.34
CA ARG A 670 17.90 -10.90 27.27
C ARG A 670 17.93 -9.45 27.78
N ARG A 671 17.95 -9.28 29.12
CA ARG A 671 18.30 -8.00 29.75
C ARG A 671 19.77 -7.70 29.51
N LEU A 672 20.06 -6.57 28.89
CA LEU A 672 21.39 -6.11 28.51
C LEU A 672 22.04 -5.24 29.58
N ALA A 673 21.23 -4.42 30.27
CA ALA A 673 21.71 -3.55 31.35
C ALA A 673 20.71 -3.50 32.51
N GLU A 674 21.23 -3.38 33.73
CA GLU A 674 20.50 -3.05 34.95
C GLU A 674 21.34 -2.05 35.75
N ILE A 675 20.97 -0.78 35.67
CA ILE A 675 21.70 0.33 36.27
C ILE A 675 20.85 0.96 37.36
N ARG A 676 21.42 1.23 38.53
CA ARG A 676 20.71 1.80 39.69
C ARG A 676 21.54 2.86 40.38
N GLN A 677 20.87 3.92 40.84
CA GLN A 677 21.41 4.92 41.79
C GLN A 677 22.82 5.41 41.44
N THR A 678 23.03 5.87 40.21
CA THR A 678 24.36 6.22 39.72
C THR A 678 24.39 7.57 39.00
N SER A 679 25.59 8.10 38.75
CA SER A 679 25.75 9.30 37.92
C SER A 679 25.63 8.96 36.44
N VAL A 680 25.28 9.95 35.61
CA VAL A 680 25.25 9.78 34.14
C VAL A 680 26.57 9.22 33.59
N THR A 681 27.71 9.67 34.12
CA THR A 681 29.05 9.19 33.70
C THR A 681 29.27 7.71 33.97
N GLU A 682 28.87 7.20 35.13
CA GLU A 682 28.98 5.78 35.45
C GLU A 682 27.96 4.96 34.66
N ALA A 683 26.74 5.47 34.48
CA ALA A 683 25.74 4.82 33.62
C ALA A 683 26.28 4.63 32.19
N ASN A 684 26.91 5.66 31.60
CA ASN A 684 27.51 5.57 30.28
C ASN A 684 28.66 4.56 30.18
N ARG A 685 29.44 4.36 31.26
CA ARG A 685 30.46 3.31 31.28
C ARG A 685 29.86 1.91 31.17
N GLN A 686 28.65 1.70 31.71
CA GLN A 686 27.93 0.44 31.59
C GLN A 686 27.18 0.31 30.27
N LEU A 687 26.73 1.42 29.68
CA LEU A 687 26.08 1.45 28.37
C LEU A 687 27.05 1.27 27.19
N ALA A 688 28.36 1.51 27.38
CA ALA A 688 29.35 1.49 26.30
C ALA A 688 29.42 0.16 25.53
N ASP A 689 29.12 -0.97 26.19
CA ASP A 689 29.13 -2.30 25.58
C ASP A 689 27.73 -2.76 25.08
N ILE A 690 26.72 -1.89 25.21
CA ILE A 690 25.33 -2.18 24.83
C ILE A 690 25.10 -1.73 23.39
N SER A 691 24.67 -2.67 22.55
CA SER A 691 24.34 -2.45 21.14
C SER A 691 23.08 -3.23 20.78
N GLY A 692 22.17 -2.59 20.05
CA GLY A 692 20.99 -3.25 19.47
C GLY A 692 20.13 -2.35 18.58
N ASP A 693 19.44 -2.97 17.63
CA ASP A 693 18.44 -2.37 16.73
C ASP A 693 16.99 -2.65 17.17
N MET A 694 16.81 -3.46 18.23
CA MET A 694 15.52 -3.84 18.80
C MET A 694 15.62 -3.86 20.34
N LEU A 695 15.16 -2.80 21.00
CA LEU A 695 15.36 -2.56 22.43
C LEU A 695 14.07 -2.07 23.12
N ASP A 696 13.88 -2.48 24.37
CA ASP A 696 12.99 -1.83 25.33
C ASP A 696 13.86 -1.20 26.42
N ILE A 697 13.73 0.10 26.61
CA ILE A 697 14.56 0.89 27.53
C ILE A 697 13.63 1.55 28.53
N GLU A 698 13.81 1.26 29.82
CA GLU A 698 13.10 1.93 30.91
C GLU A 698 14.09 2.73 31.74
N ALA A 699 13.83 4.02 31.92
CA ALA A 699 14.70 4.94 32.65
C ALA A 699 13.89 5.82 33.62
N VAL A 700 14.45 6.01 34.82
CA VAL A 700 14.03 7.03 35.78
C VAL A 700 15.24 7.89 36.09
N ILE A 701 15.16 9.17 35.75
CA ILE A 701 16.27 10.11 35.87
C ILE A 701 15.81 11.30 36.71
N GLU A 702 16.61 11.66 37.71
CA GLU A 702 16.45 12.88 38.48
C GLU A 702 17.35 13.96 37.87
N PRO A 703 16.80 15.02 37.25
CA PRO A 703 17.60 16.02 36.57
C PRO A 703 18.53 16.82 37.48
N ARG A 704 18.22 16.92 38.79
CA ARG A 704 18.93 17.76 39.78
C ARG A 704 19.15 19.19 39.27
N ASP A 705 20.37 19.57 38.90
CA ASP A 705 20.74 20.89 38.37
C ASP A 705 21.00 20.87 36.85
N ALA A 706 20.90 19.72 36.18
CA ALA A 706 20.96 19.66 34.73
C ALA A 706 19.77 20.38 34.09
N THR A 707 20.05 21.24 33.11
CA THR A 707 19.04 21.95 32.34
C THR A 707 18.40 21.05 31.30
N THR A 708 19.16 20.09 30.77
CA THR A 708 18.70 19.14 29.73
C THR A 708 19.18 17.73 30.04
N ILE A 709 18.28 16.76 29.91
CA ILE A 709 18.60 15.32 29.94
C ILE A 709 18.36 14.75 28.55
N THR A 710 19.35 14.08 27.96
CA THR A 710 19.23 13.48 26.62
C THR A 710 19.63 12.01 26.63
N LEU A 711 18.75 11.15 26.09
CA LEU A 711 19.05 9.79 25.72
C LEU A 711 19.26 9.72 24.19
N ALA A 712 20.48 9.47 23.76
CA ALA A 712 20.80 9.12 22.38
C ALA A 712 20.58 7.62 22.16
N VAL A 713 19.85 7.27 21.10
CA VAL A 713 19.64 5.90 20.62
C VAL A 713 20.03 5.79 19.16
N ARG A 714 20.28 4.55 18.69
CA ARG A 714 20.81 4.31 17.34
C ARG A 714 22.04 5.16 17.06
N ALA A 715 22.89 5.34 18.08
CA ALA A 715 24.07 6.16 18.00
C ALA A 715 25.24 5.37 17.40
N SER A 716 25.89 5.92 16.37
CA SER A 716 27.20 5.48 15.91
C SER A 716 28.28 5.92 16.90
N ALA A 717 29.44 5.27 16.86
CA ALA A 717 30.54 5.56 17.80
C ALA A 717 31.10 6.99 17.66
N ASP A 718 30.92 7.60 16.49
CA ASP A 718 31.40 8.94 16.12
C ASP A 718 30.27 9.98 16.03
N ASP A 719 29.05 9.62 16.44
CA ASP A 719 27.89 10.52 16.53
C ASP A 719 27.35 11.05 15.20
N SER A 720 27.83 10.51 14.07
CA SER A 720 27.39 10.89 12.73
C SER A 720 25.96 10.41 12.43
N GLU A 721 25.55 9.26 12.98
CA GLU A 721 24.15 8.83 13.01
C GLU A 721 23.70 8.64 14.45
N GLN A 722 22.60 9.31 14.85
CA GLN A 722 21.95 9.14 16.14
C GLN A 722 20.55 9.76 16.13
N THR A 723 19.68 9.27 17.02
CA THR A 723 18.40 9.90 17.34
C THR A 723 18.41 10.31 18.80
N LEU A 724 18.06 11.57 19.09
CA LEU A 724 18.12 12.12 20.44
C LEU A 724 16.72 12.27 21.03
N LEU A 725 16.53 11.79 22.25
CA LEU A 725 15.34 12.02 23.06
C LEU A 725 15.71 12.91 24.24
N SER A 726 15.23 14.15 24.28
CA SER A 726 15.64 15.12 25.28
C SER A 726 14.48 15.67 26.10
N TYR A 727 14.71 15.91 27.38
CA TYR A 727 13.84 16.72 28.24
C TYR A 727 14.56 17.99 28.65
N ASP A 728 13.97 19.15 28.33
CA ASP A 728 14.39 20.46 28.82
C ASP A 728 13.63 20.80 30.10
N THR A 729 14.35 21.00 31.21
CA THR A 729 13.77 21.29 32.53
C THR A 729 13.31 22.73 32.69
N THR A 730 13.84 23.65 31.88
CA THR A 730 13.52 25.08 31.91
C THR A 730 12.23 25.34 31.14
N GLU A 731 12.15 24.80 29.93
CA GLU A 731 10.97 24.90 29.06
C GLU A 731 9.89 23.87 29.39
N ARG A 732 10.26 22.81 30.13
CA ARG A 732 9.40 21.66 30.46
C ARG A 732 8.87 20.95 29.23
N ARG A 733 9.78 20.65 28.30
CA ARG A 733 9.45 20.05 27.01
C ARG A 733 10.23 18.79 26.77
N PHE A 734 9.54 17.78 26.24
CA PHE A 734 10.16 16.56 25.74
C PHE A 734 10.22 16.62 24.22
N ARG A 735 11.35 16.25 23.63
CA ARG A 735 11.58 16.28 22.18
C ARG A 735 12.27 15.03 21.66
N ILE A 736 11.98 14.70 20.40
CA ILE A 736 12.83 13.87 19.56
C ILE A 736 13.56 14.75 18.54
N ASP A 737 14.84 14.53 18.36
CA ASP A 737 15.62 15.13 17.28
C ASP A 737 16.16 14.03 16.37
N ARG A 738 15.70 14.05 15.11
CA ARG A 738 16.06 13.11 14.05
C ARG A 738 16.98 13.70 12.99
N SER A 739 17.50 14.92 13.19
CA SER A 739 18.39 15.62 12.24
C SER A 739 19.58 14.77 11.78
N ARG A 740 20.08 13.89 12.65
CA ARG A 740 21.16 12.94 12.36
C ARG A 740 20.72 11.48 12.42
N SER A 741 19.44 11.17 12.27
CA SER A 741 18.94 9.79 12.37
C SER A 741 19.30 8.90 11.16
N SER A 742 19.78 9.50 10.06
CA SER A 742 20.16 8.80 8.83
C SER A 742 21.16 9.65 8.02
N LEU A 743 22.14 9.00 7.39
CA LEU A 743 22.99 9.58 6.34
C LEU A 743 22.33 9.56 4.95
N ASP A 744 21.22 8.84 4.79
CA ASP A 744 20.45 8.87 3.55
C ASP A 744 19.81 10.27 3.41
N PRO A 745 20.14 11.03 2.35
CA PRO A 745 19.58 12.36 2.13
C PRO A 745 18.07 12.32 1.82
N ASP A 746 17.56 11.20 1.29
CA ASP A 746 16.15 11.05 0.91
C ASP A 746 15.25 10.68 2.10
N VAL A 747 15.83 10.49 3.28
CA VAL A 747 15.06 10.23 4.51
C VAL A 747 14.62 11.56 5.11
N ARG A 748 13.31 11.73 5.27
CA ARG A 748 12.75 12.90 5.97
C ARG A 748 13.16 12.91 7.44
N LYS A 749 13.82 13.99 7.84
CA LYS A 749 14.30 14.27 9.21
C LYS A 749 13.49 15.41 9.83
N GLY A 750 13.67 15.65 11.13
CA GLY A 750 13.02 16.76 11.82
C GLY A 750 12.98 16.61 13.33
N ILE A 751 12.51 17.65 13.99
CA ILE A 751 12.32 17.73 15.45
C ILE A 751 10.82 17.74 15.74
N HIS A 752 10.41 16.94 16.73
CA HIS A 752 9.03 16.89 17.24
C HIS A 752 9.05 16.97 18.76
N GLU A 753 8.11 17.72 19.35
CA GLU A 753 8.19 18.09 20.77
C GLU A 753 6.86 18.53 21.38
N GLY A 754 6.70 18.32 22.68
CA GLY A 754 5.52 18.71 23.44
C GLY A 754 5.83 19.02 24.90
N ALA A 755 4.89 19.70 25.57
CA ALA A 755 5.02 20.06 26.98
C ALA A 755 4.80 18.83 27.88
N VAL A 756 5.69 18.63 28.85
CA VAL A 756 5.64 17.53 29.82
C VAL A 756 5.90 18.06 31.22
N GLU A 757 4.93 17.86 32.10
CA GLU A 757 5.07 18.07 33.53
C GLU A 757 5.49 16.76 34.22
N LEU A 758 6.44 16.85 35.15
CA LEU A 758 6.95 15.70 35.89
C LEU A 758 6.25 15.60 37.26
N ASP A 759 5.53 14.50 37.52
CA ASP A 759 4.75 14.31 38.75
C ASP A 759 5.56 14.46 40.05
N ASP A 760 6.77 13.89 40.08
CA ASP A 760 7.66 13.83 41.25
C ASP A 760 9.03 14.46 40.98
N GLY A 761 9.10 15.34 39.95
CA GLY A 761 10.34 15.97 39.50
C GLY A 761 11.33 15.02 38.82
N ARG A 762 10.95 13.76 38.57
CA ARG A 762 11.78 12.77 37.87
C ARG A 762 11.25 12.51 36.47
N LEU A 763 12.15 12.44 35.51
CA LEU A 763 11.85 11.99 34.16
C LEU A 763 11.70 10.47 34.17
N LYS A 764 10.47 9.98 33.99
CA LYS A 764 10.18 8.55 33.77
C LYS A 764 9.99 8.35 32.28
N LEU A 765 10.82 7.50 31.67
CA LEU A 765 10.86 7.29 30.24
C LEU A 765 10.83 5.79 29.95
N ARG A 766 9.93 5.35 29.06
CA ARG A 766 10.02 4.04 28.41
C ARG A 766 10.16 4.23 26.91
N VAL A 767 11.19 3.65 26.30
CA VAL A 767 11.45 3.73 24.86
C VAL A 767 11.38 2.34 24.26
N LEU A 768 10.51 2.17 23.27
CA LEU A 768 10.43 0.98 22.43
C LEU A 768 11.10 1.31 21.10
N LEU A 769 12.24 0.69 20.84
CA LEU A 769 13.05 0.88 19.63
C LEU A 769 13.00 -0.40 18.80
N ASP A 770 12.54 -0.30 17.56
CA ASP A 770 12.62 -1.35 16.54
C ASP A 770 13.47 -0.83 15.37
N ARG A 771 13.63 -1.64 14.31
CA ARG A 771 14.53 -1.33 13.20
C ARG A 771 14.31 0.03 12.54
N SER A 772 13.05 0.41 12.34
CA SER A 772 12.70 1.75 11.87
C SER A 772 11.63 2.46 12.69
N MET A 773 11.36 1.97 13.90
CA MET A 773 10.36 2.53 14.81
C MET A 773 11.00 3.00 16.09
N LEU A 774 10.53 4.13 16.60
CA LEU A 774 10.85 4.61 17.93
C LEU A 774 9.56 5.15 18.57
N GLU A 775 9.17 4.56 19.69
CA GLU A 775 8.11 5.08 20.54
C GLU A 775 8.66 5.42 21.92
N ALA A 776 8.33 6.61 22.43
CA ALA A 776 8.73 7.08 23.75
C ALA A 776 7.49 7.43 24.58
N TYR A 777 7.40 6.88 25.78
CA TYR A 777 6.32 7.13 26.73
C TYR A 777 6.89 7.83 27.95
N VAL A 778 6.35 9.00 28.26
CA VAL A 778 6.94 9.93 29.23
C VAL A 778 5.96 10.13 30.37
N SER A 779 6.42 9.86 31.60
CA SER A 779 5.69 10.08 32.86
C SER A 779 4.29 9.45 32.95
N GLY A 780 3.98 8.48 32.07
CA GLY A 780 2.65 7.86 31.97
C GLY A 780 1.55 8.83 31.54
N THR A 781 1.91 9.95 30.90
CA THR A 781 0.97 11.01 30.49
C THR A 781 1.02 11.30 28.99
N ASN A 782 2.17 11.08 28.35
CA ASN A 782 2.41 11.48 26.97
C ASN A 782 3.13 10.37 26.19
N SER A 783 2.82 10.27 24.91
CA SER A 783 3.54 9.42 23.96
C SER A 783 4.16 10.26 22.84
N LEU A 784 5.20 9.70 22.23
CA LEU A 784 5.84 10.22 21.03
C LEU A 784 6.18 9.04 20.13
N THR A 785 5.60 9.02 18.93
CA THR A 785 5.75 7.95 17.94
C THR A 785 6.49 8.47 16.72
N SER A 786 7.58 7.80 16.33
CA SER A 786 8.42 8.25 15.22
C SER A 786 9.05 7.13 14.40
N ARG A 787 9.48 7.49 13.18
CA ARG A 787 10.24 6.64 12.27
C ARG A 787 11.68 7.11 12.16
N VAL A 788 12.61 6.16 12.14
CA VAL A 788 14.05 6.37 11.97
C VAL A 788 14.60 5.39 10.94
N TYR A 789 15.53 5.79 10.08
CA TYR A 789 16.06 4.91 9.02
C TYR A 789 17.59 4.92 8.97
N PRO A 790 18.30 4.48 10.02
CA PRO A 790 19.76 4.54 10.04
C PRO A 790 20.37 3.69 8.91
N THR A 791 21.47 4.19 8.35
CA THR A 791 22.18 3.56 7.24
C THR A 791 23.39 2.77 7.71
N ARG A 792 23.97 3.12 8.86
CA ARG A 792 25.18 2.51 9.38
C ARG A 792 24.90 1.29 10.24
N LYS A 793 25.75 0.28 10.09
CA LYS A 793 25.71 -0.95 10.89
C LYS A 793 26.01 -0.70 12.38
N ASP A 794 26.87 0.27 12.68
CA ASP A 794 27.31 0.57 14.04
C ASP A 794 26.39 1.57 14.76
N ALA A 795 25.39 2.14 14.09
CA ALA A 795 24.35 3.00 14.66
C ALA A 795 23.37 2.21 15.54
N THR A 796 23.89 1.67 16.62
CA THR A 796 23.20 0.71 17.53
C THR A 796 23.47 1.01 19.00
N GLY A 797 24.29 2.02 19.30
CA GLY A 797 24.67 2.40 20.66
C GLY A 797 23.62 3.22 21.40
N LEU A 798 23.81 3.31 22.71
CA LEU A 798 23.02 4.11 23.65
C LEU A 798 23.95 5.03 24.44
N ARG A 799 23.51 6.27 24.69
CA ARG A 799 24.26 7.20 25.55
C ARG A 799 23.33 8.18 26.23
N LEU A 800 23.60 8.48 27.50
CA LEU A 800 22.88 9.47 28.28
C LEU A 800 23.74 10.72 28.50
N THR A 801 23.19 11.91 28.38
CA THR A 801 23.87 13.16 28.75
C THR A 801 23.00 14.00 29.68
N GLY A 802 23.65 14.71 30.59
CA GLY A 802 23.07 15.79 31.40
C GLY A 802 23.85 17.06 31.11
N GLU A 803 23.18 18.08 30.58
CA GLU A 803 23.79 19.36 30.21
C GLU A 803 23.43 20.43 31.26
N GLY A 804 24.28 21.45 31.42
CA GLY A 804 24.03 22.55 32.35
C GLY A 804 24.19 22.24 33.84
N GLY A 805 24.36 20.97 34.23
CA GLY A 805 24.52 20.53 35.62
C GLY A 805 24.64 19.01 35.75
N ALA A 806 24.60 18.50 36.98
CA ALA A 806 24.63 17.06 37.25
C ALA A 806 23.22 16.46 37.17
N ALA A 807 23.12 15.20 36.76
CA ALA A 807 21.88 14.41 36.84
C ALA A 807 22.15 13.03 37.45
N GLN A 808 21.13 12.41 38.03
CA GLN A 808 21.24 11.09 38.62
C GLN A 808 20.31 10.09 37.93
N VAL A 809 20.88 8.96 37.51
CA VAL A 809 20.12 7.79 37.05
C VAL A 809 19.63 7.03 38.26
N VAL A 810 18.34 7.14 38.57
CA VAL A 810 17.68 6.39 39.65
C VAL A 810 17.60 4.91 39.27
N SER A 811 17.15 4.64 38.04
CA SER A 811 17.15 3.31 37.42
C SER A 811 17.25 3.45 35.90
N LEU A 812 17.95 2.51 35.25
CA LEU A 812 17.90 2.32 33.81
C LEU A 812 18.03 0.82 33.50
N ASP A 813 17.05 0.26 32.82
CA ASP A 813 17.07 -1.12 32.32
C ASP A 813 16.99 -1.12 30.80
N VAL A 814 17.72 -2.03 30.18
CA VAL A 814 17.69 -2.26 28.74
C VAL A 814 17.46 -3.73 28.48
N TRP A 815 16.47 -4.06 27.65
CA TRP A 815 16.23 -5.41 27.15
C TRP A 815 16.38 -5.46 25.65
N ARG A 816 16.98 -6.55 25.15
CA ARG A 816 16.83 -6.93 23.74
C ARG A 816 15.40 -7.41 23.53
N MET A 817 14.75 -6.99 22.44
CA MET A 817 13.42 -7.46 22.08
C MET A 817 13.48 -8.67 21.14
N ASN A 818 12.52 -9.59 21.29
CA ASN A 818 12.21 -10.66 20.35
C ASN A 818 11.20 -10.17 19.31
N GLY A 819 11.03 -10.92 18.21
CA GLY A 819 10.03 -10.61 17.19
C GLY A 819 8.60 -10.94 17.64
N ALA A 820 7.62 -10.24 17.06
CA ALA A 820 6.19 -10.43 17.29
C ALA A 820 5.58 -11.63 16.55
N TYR A 821 6.38 -12.42 15.84
CA TYR A 821 5.92 -13.49 14.96
C TYR A 821 6.65 -14.79 15.27
N ASP A 822 6.06 -15.93 14.91
CA ASP A 822 6.62 -17.28 15.14
C ASP A 822 7.87 -17.59 14.27
N THR A 823 8.40 -16.60 13.56
CA THR A 823 9.60 -16.71 12.72
C THR A 823 10.81 -16.09 13.42
N PRO A 824 11.98 -16.75 13.42
CA PRO A 824 13.21 -16.15 13.93
C PRO A 824 13.55 -14.83 13.22
N VAL A 825 13.97 -13.83 13.99
CA VAL A 825 14.41 -12.54 13.41
C VAL A 825 15.79 -12.68 12.80
N ALA A 826 15.87 -12.64 11.46
CA ALA A 826 17.14 -12.57 10.74
C ALA A 826 17.86 -11.24 11.05
N PRO A 827 19.18 -11.21 11.34
CA PRO A 827 19.92 -9.97 11.60
C PRO A 827 19.83 -8.97 10.45
N ALA A 828 19.73 -7.67 10.76
CA ALA A 828 19.76 -6.60 9.75
C ALA A 828 21.07 -6.63 8.93
N ALA A 829 20.92 -6.56 7.60
CA ALA A 829 22.05 -6.49 6.68
C ALA A 829 22.34 -5.02 6.32
N TYR A 830 23.61 -4.65 6.39
CA TYR A 830 24.08 -3.30 6.09
C TYR A 830 25.12 -3.33 4.98
N ASP A 831 25.14 -2.27 4.19
CA ASP A 831 26.15 -2.08 3.16
C ASP A 831 27.51 -1.85 3.83
N PRO A 832 28.62 -2.17 3.15
CA PRO A 832 29.92 -1.73 3.61
C PRO A 832 29.95 -0.20 3.77
N PRO A 833 30.65 0.34 4.78
CA PRO A 833 30.80 1.78 4.92
C PRO A 833 31.41 2.39 3.66
N ARG A 834 30.84 3.49 3.16
CA ARG A 834 31.47 4.26 2.08
C ARG A 834 32.82 4.82 2.57
N PRO A 835 33.88 4.78 1.76
CA PRO A 835 35.15 5.44 2.11
C PRO A 835 34.94 6.94 2.32
N THR A 836 35.45 7.48 3.42
CA THR A 836 35.27 8.89 3.82
C THR A 836 36.42 9.80 3.39
N ASP A 837 37.40 9.26 2.67
CA ASP A 837 38.62 9.94 2.19
C ASP A 837 38.49 10.45 0.75
N VAL A 838 37.27 10.77 0.34
CA VAL A 838 36.95 11.33 -0.99
C VAL A 838 36.49 12.79 -0.87
N ASP A 839 36.63 13.54 -1.96
CA ASP A 839 36.00 14.83 -2.18
C ASP A 839 34.71 14.65 -3.01
N ALA A 840 33.96 15.73 -3.25
CA ALA A 840 32.78 15.74 -4.12
C ALA A 840 33.07 16.45 -5.45
N LEU A 841 32.19 16.25 -6.43
CA LEU A 841 32.20 17.04 -7.66
C LEU A 841 31.88 18.52 -7.33
N PRO A 842 32.57 19.51 -7.91
CA PRO A 842 32.24 20.92 -7.67
C PRO A 842 30.80 21.24 -8.09
N ASN A 843 30.05 21.91 -7.22
CA ASN A 843 28.65 22.31 -7.45
C ASN A 843 27.78 21.13 -7.92
N HIS A 844 27.89 20.00 -7.22
CA HIS A 844 27.20 18.77 -7.59
C HIS A 844 25.69 18.82 -7.42
N ASP A 845 25.20 19.68 -6.52
CA ASP A 845 23.82 19.91 -6.14
C ASP A 845 23.28 21.27 -6.63
N PHE A 846 24.06 21.99 -7.46
CA PHE A 846 23.67 23.32 -7.97
C PHE A 846 23.45 24.40 -6.90
N ALA A 847 23.96 24.20 -5.68
CA ALA A 847 23.81 25.11 -4.53
C ALA A 847 24.31 26.54 -4.77
N THR A 848 25.16 26.77 -5.77
CA THR A 848 25.61 28.12 -6.16
C THR A 848 24.50 28.95 -6.84
N GLY A 849 23.38 28.33 -7.21
CA GLY A 849 22.29 28.97 -7.96
C GLY A 849 22.63 29.23 -9.43
N ASP A 850 23.69 28.61 -9.94
CA ASP A 850 24.19 28.73 -11.32
C ASP A 850 24.90 27.44 -11.78
N LEU A 851 25.41 27.44 -13.02
CA LEU A 851 26.12 26.28 -13.59
C LEU A 851 27.63 26.29 -13.29
N THR A 852 28.10 26.95 -12.24
CA THR A 852 29.53 26.92 -11.85
C THR A 852 30.02 25.47 -11.75
N GLY A 853 31.19 25.16 -12.30
CA GLY A 853 31.72 23.78 -12.33
C GLY A 853 31.15 22.89 -13.46
N TRP A 854 30.15 23.38 -14.19
CA TRP A 854 29.56 22.74 -15.35
C TRP A 854 29.78 23.58 -16.62
N THR A 855 29.81 22.93 -17.79
CA THR A 855 30.05 23.54 -19.10
C THR A 855 28.93 23.17 -20.04
N VAL A 856 28.24 24.16 -20.60
CA VAL A 856 27.29 23.95 -21.70
C VAL A 856 28.08 23.60 -22.95
N VAL A 857 28.01 22.34 -23.37
CA VAL A 857 28.75 21.80 -24.54
C VAL A 857 28.05 22.18 -25.84
N SER A 858 26.71 22.18 -25.84
CA SER A 858 25.91 22.53 -27.02
C SER A 858 24.47 22.86 -26.67
N GLY A 859 23.77 23.50 -27.60
CA GLY A 859 22.33 23.76 -27.52
C GLY A 859 21.97 24.95 -26.63
N THR A 860 20.67 25.07 -26.30
CA THR A 860 20.10 26.21 -25.56
C THR A 860 19.28 25.80 -24.34
N THR A 861 19.08 24.50 -24.08
CA THR A 861 18.32 24.02 -22.90
C THR A 861 18.92 24.48 -21.58
N PHE A 862 20.24 24.40 -21.43
CA PHE A 862 20.90 24.61 -20.14
C PHE A 862 21.56 25.99 -20.05
N SER A 863 21.21 26.72 -18.99
CA SER A 863 21.79 28.00 -18.59
C SER A 863 21.60 28.22 -17.08
N ASP A 864 22.21 29.25 -16.50
CA ASP A 864 22.00 29.58 -15.08
C ASP A 864 20.50 29.84 -14.77
N ALA A 865 19.72 30.29 -15.76
CA ALA A 865 18.28 30.49 -15.60
C ALA A 865 17.49 29.17 -15.42
N ASN A 866 18.10 28.02 -15.65
CA ASN A 866 17.51 26.70 -15.42
C ASN A 866 17.77 26.15 -14.02
N VAL A 867 18.70 26.74 -13.26
CA VAL A 867 18.86 26.42 -11.85
C VAL A 867 17.79 27.17 -11.06
N THR A 868 16.93 26.44 -10.37
CA THR A 868 15.74 27.00 -9.71
C THR A 868 15.61 26.49 -8.29
N THR A 869 14.93 27.27 -7.43
CA THR A 869 14.58 26.92 -6.04
C THR A 869 13.09 26.60 -5.91
N ARG A 870 12.42 26.31 -7.02
CA ARG A 870 10.99 25.99 -7.00
C ARG A 870 10.79 24.64 -6.31
N ALA A 871 9.96 24.64 -5.27
CA ALA A 871 9.54 23.41 -4.59
C ALA A 871 8.57 22.57 -5.43
N ASP A 872 7.85 23.17 -6.38
CA ASP A 872 6.85 22.52 -7.24
C ASP A 872 6.90 23.01 -8.70
N TRP A 873 6.41 22.19 -9.63
CA TRP A 873 6.38 22.52 -11.06
C TRP A 873 5.14 23.33 -11.48
N GLY A 874 4.24 23.71 -10.56
CA GLY A 874 3.14 24.64 -10.79
C GLY A 874 1.80 24.04 -11.23
N TRP A 875 1.74 22.78 -11.65
CA TRP A 875 0.48 22.16 -12.13
C TRP A 875 0.26 20.70 -11.71
N GLY A 876 1.01 20.15 -10.75
CA GLY A 876 0.80 18.75 -10.39
C GLY A 876 1.56 18.16 -9.20
N GLY A 877 2.39 18.92 -8.48
CA GLY A 877 3.05 18.40 -7.27
C GLY A 877 4.46 18.96 -7.02
N PRO A 878 5.06 18.57 -5.88
CA PRO A 878 6.41 18.97 -5.48
C PRO A 878 7.53 18.16 -6.16
N PHE A 879 8.63 18.83 -6.54
CA PHE A 879 9.83 18.21 -7.14
C PHE A 879 10.54 17.23 -6.21
N HIS A 880 10.58 17.55 -4.90
CA HIS A 880 11.46 16.92 -3.92
C HIS A 880 12.94 16.94 -4.33
N PRO A 881 13.54 18.13 -4.57
CA PRO A 881 14.98 18.25 -4.78
C PRO A 881 15.73 17.92 -3.49
N SER A 882 17.05 17.84 -3.58
CA SER A 882 17.89 17.74 -2.40
C SER A 882 17.81 19.03 -1.58
N GLU A 883 17.64 18.89 -0.27
CA GLU A 883 17.71 19.99 0.68
C GLU A 883 18.80 19.63 1.69
N THR A 884 19.91 20.36 1.65
CA THR A 884 21.04 20.15 2.56
C THR A 884 21.21 21.35 3.49
N ASP A 885 21.99 21.20 4.56
CA ASP A 885 22.35 22.35 5.40
C ASP A 885 23.20 23.39 4.61
N GLU A 886 23.86 22.94 3.54
CA GLU A 886 24.68 23.78 2.65
C GLU A 886 23.82 24.49 1.58
N ASP A 887 22.70 23.87 1.18
CA ASP A 887 21.67 24.46 0.32
C ASP A 887 20.25 24.30 0.88
N PRO A 888 19.87 25.14 1.87
CA PRO A 888 18.53 25.11 2.43
C PRO A 888 17.47 25.67 1.46
N ALA A 889 17.87 26.26 0.33
CA ALA A 889 16.95 26.79 -0.67
C ALA A 889 16.52 25.74 -1.70
N GLY A 890 17.20 24.58 -1.73
CA GLY A 890 16.91 23.46 -2.62
C GLY A 890 17.04 23.85 -4.09
N HIS A 891 18.21 24.34 -4.48
CA HIS A 891 18.51 24.59 -5.89
C HIS A 891 18.57 23.27 -6.65
N HIS A 892 18.06 23.26 -7.87
CA HIS A 892 18.12 22.09 -8.74
C HIS A 892 18.07 22.51 -10.22
N LEU A 893 18.55 21.63 -11.10
CA LEU A 893 18.53 21.88 -12.54
C LEU A 893 17.20 21.43 -13.14
N TRP A 894 16.33 22.39 -13.43
CA TRP A 894 15.06 22.17 -14.12
C TRP A 894 15.23 22.35 -15.64
N GLY A 895 15.22 21.22 -16.36
CA GLY A 895 15.33 21.19 -17.82
C GLY A 895 14.15 21.86 -18.51
N PHE A 896 12.96 21.82 -17.91
CA PHE A 896 11.78 22.53 -18.43
C PHE A 896 11.76 23.98 -17.93
N ASN A 897 12.46 24.89 -18.61
CA ASN A 897 12.27 26.32 -18.38
C ASN A 897 11.43 26.94 -19.51
N PRO A 898 10.16 27.33 -19.27
CA PRO A 898 9.31 27.89 -20.32
C PRO A 898 9.83 29.22 -20.87
N ALA A 899 10.63 29.98 -20.10
CA ALA A 899 11.28 31.19 -20.56
C ALA A 899 12.54 30.92 -21.40
N ALA A 900 13.07 29.70 -21.38
CA ALA A 900 14.27 29.26 -22.10
C ALA A 900 13.99 28.21 -23.20
N GLY A 901 12.75 28.15 -23.70
CA GLY A 901 12.35 27.27 -24.81
C GLY A 901 11.57 26.02 -24.39
N GLY A 902 11.50 25.72 -23.08
CA GLY A 902 10.74 24.59 -22.54
C GLY A 902 11.11 23.27 -23.22
N ASP A 903 10.09 22.44 -23.45
CA ASP A 903 10.15 21.11 -24.08
C ASP A 903 10.69 21.07 -25.52
N ASP A 904 10.91 22.21 -26.18
CA ASP A 904 11.47 22.26 -27.55
C ASP A 904 12.97 22.61 -27.56
N ALA A 905 13.54 23.01 -26.43
CA ALA A 905 14.97 23.27 -26.31
C ALA A 905 15.73 21.94 -26.25
N VAL A 906 16.92 21.91 -26.86
CA VAL A 906 17.86 20.78 -26.74
C VAL A 906 19.23 21.28 -26.32
N GLY A 907 20.03 20.45 -25.65
CA GLY A 907 21.38 20.79 -25.21
C GLY A 907 22.15 19.68 -24.50
N VAL A 908 23.42 19.95 -24.25
CA VAL A 908 24.31 19.06 -23.49
C VAL A 908 25.08 19.88 -22.47
N LEU A 909 25.04 19.46 -21.21
CA LEU A 909 25.78 20.01 -20.09
C LEU A 909 26.82 18.99 -19.59
N ARG A 910 28.01 19.45 -19.20
CA ARG A 910 29.10 18.58 -18.76
C ARG A 910 29.76 19.08 -17.48
N SER A 911 30.01 18.21 -16.52
CA SER A 911 30.71 18.55 -15.28
C SER A 911 32.22 18.74 -15.47
N ALA A 912 32.91 19.19 -14.42
CA ALA A 912 34.37 19.05 -14.33
C ALA A 912 34.81 17.57 -14.47
N THR A 913 36.01 17.37 -15.04
CA THR A 913 36.63 16.02 -15.10
C THR A 913 37.40 15.72 -13.82
N VAL A 914 37.06 14.61 -13.17
CA VAL A 914 37.62 14.17 -11.89
C VAL A 914 38.17 12.74 -12.00
N THR A 915 38.93 12.29 -11.02
CA THR A 915 39.34 10.88 -10.89
C THR A 915 38.38 10.17 -9.94
N LEU A 916 37.73 9.09 -10.38
CA LEU A 916 36.80 8.33 -9.55
C LEU A 916 37.55 7.66 -8.39
N GLY A 917 37.10 7.89 -7.17
CA GLY A 917 37.66 7.32 -5.94
C GLY A 917 36.63 6.54 -5.13
N GLY A 918 36.92 6.37 -3.85
CA GLY A 918 36.00 5.75 -2.88
C GLY A 918 35.61 4.32 -3.24
N ASP A 919 34.32 4.02 -3.14
CA ASP A 919 33.71 2.75 -3.53
C ASP A 919 33.28 2.73 -5.02
N GLY A 920 33.48 3.83 -5.74
CA GLY A 920 33.05 3.98 -7.12
C GLY A 920 31.52 4.04 -7.29
N ILE A 921 30.75 4.21 -6.22
CA ILE A 921 29.30 4.35 -6.31
C ILE A 921 28.96 5.81 -6.58
N VAL A 922 28.35 6.08 -7.73
CA VAL A 922 27.81 7.40 -8.08
C VAL A 922 26.32 7.39 -7.86
N ASP A 923 25.77 8.41 -7.21
CA ASP A 923 24.32 8.60 -7.14
C ASP A 923 23.91 10.02 -7.54
N LEU A 924 22.68 10.15 -8.04
CA LEU A 924 22.13 11.43 -8.50
C LEU A 924 20.61 11.41 -8.46
N LEU A 925 20.01 12.58 -8.33
CA LEU A 925 18.59 12.77 -8.58
C LEU A 925 18.34 13.02 -10.07
N VAL A 926 17.34 12.35 -10.63
CA VAL A 926 16.91 12.53 -12.03
C VAL A 926 15.38 12.53 -12.14
N SER A 927 14.84 13.39 -13.01
CA SER A 927 13.42 13.37 -13.41
C SER A 927 13.23 13.92 -14.83
N GLY A 928 12.00 14.16 -15.26
CA GLY A 928 11.66 14.57 -16.61
C GLY A 928 11.29 13.40 -17.52
N GLY A 929 11.49 13.54 -18.82
CA GLY A 929 11.07 12.57 -19.84
C GLY A 929 11.77 11.22 -19.75
N ASN A 930 11.07 10.18 -20.20
CA ASN A 930 11.56 8.79 -20.25
C ASN A 930 12.04 8.44 -21.66
N ASP A 931 13.23 8.93 -22.02
CA ASP A 931 13.90 8.60 -23.28
C ASP A 931 15.38 8.35 -23.00
N PRO A 932 15.79 7.12 -22.67
CA PRO A 932 17.17 6.84 -22.27
C PRO A 932 18.19 7.13 -23.37
N ASP A 933 17.79 7.29 -24.63
CA ASP A 933 18.69 7.54 -25.76
C ASP A 933 18.85 9.02 -26.09
N ARG A 934 17.90 9.87 -25.69
CA ARG A 934 17.91 11.31 -25.96
C ARG A 934 17.85 12.20 -24.71
N LEU A 935 17.36 11.68 -23.60
CA LEU A 935 17.19 12.36 -22.31
C LEU A 935 17.91 11.55 -21.23
N TYR A 936 19.14 11.90 -20.87
CA TYR A 936 19.87 11.15 -19.84
C TYR A 936 20.95 11.96 -19.14
N ALA A 937 21.24 11.57 -17.90
CA ALA A 937 22.48 11.89 -17.21
C ALA A 937 23.41 10.68 -17.24
N ALA A 938 24.67 10.86 -17.64
CA ALA A 938 25.62 9.78 -17.87
C ALA A 938 26.96 10.05 -17.19
N VAL A 939 27.58 9.01 -16.64
CA VAL A 939 28.99 9.02 -16.26
C VAL A 939 29.81 8.54 -17.45
N VAL A 940 30.75 9.37 -17.88
CA VAL A 940 31.51 9.18 -19.12
C VAL A 940 33.00 9.12 -18.82
N ARG A 941 33.69 8.14 -19.39
CA ARG A 941 35.14 8.02 -19.30
C ARG A 941 35.82 9.08 -20.17
N ALA A 942 36.73 9.83 -19.57
CA ALA A 942 37.38 10.96 -20.23
C ALA A 942 38.37 10.57 -21.34
N SER A 943 38.94 9.35 -21.29
CA SER A 943 39.98 8.93 -22.25
C SER A 943 39.44 8.60 -23.64
N ASP A 944 38.19 8.13 -23.75
CA ASP A 944 37.58 7.63 -24.99
C ASP A 944 36.14 8.11 -25.21
N ASN A 945 35.58 8.91 -24.28
CA ASN A 945 34.18 9.35 -24.27
C ASN A 945 33.16 8.21 -24.24
N LYS A 946 33.54 7.06 -23.68
CA LYS A 946 32.61 5.94 -23.48
C LYS A 946 31.68 6.23 -22.30
N VAL A 947 30.37 6.17 -22.55
CA VAL A 947 29.36 6.14 -21.48
C VAL A 947 29.53 4.85 -20.67
N LEU A 948 29.83 4.99 -19.38
CA LEU A 948 30.01 3.87 -18.46
C LEU A 948 28.68 3.44 -17.85
N ALA A 949 27.88 4.41 -17.42
CA ALA A 949 26.52 4.22 -16.93
C ALA A 949 25.69 5.48 -17.22
N LYS A 950 24.36 5.32 -17.34
CA LYS A 950 23.43 6.43 -17.56
C LYS A 950 22.09 6.20 -16.89
N ALA A 951 21.39 7.29 -16.57
CA ALA A 951 20.06 7.33 -15.98
C ALA A 951 19.16 8.28 -16.76
N THR A 952 17.86 8.01 -16.78
CA THR A 952 16.83 8.84 -17.43
C THR A 952 15.61 9.03 -16.50
N GLY A 953 14.75 9.97 -16.85
CA GLY A 953 13.49 10.24 -16.16
C GLY A 953 12.44 9.15 -16.40
N ARG A 954 11.25 9.33 -15.83
CA ARG A 954 10.11 8.38 -15.96
C ARG A 954 8.85 9.00 -16.55
N GLY A 955 8.95 10.21 -17.11
CA GLY A 955 7.79 11.00 -17.52
C GLY A 955 7.04 11.57 -16.31
N VAL A 956 7.81 11.99 -15.29
CA VAL A 956 7.34 12.67 -14.07
C VAL A 956 8.37 13.73 -13.68
N GLU A 957 7.91 14.84 -13.09
CA GLU A 957 8.77 15.95 -12.66
C GLU A 957 9.43 15.68 -11.29
N GLN A 958 8.81 14.83 -10.46
CA GLN A 958 9.35 14.46 -9.16
C GLN A 958 10.69 13.73 -9.31
N TYR A 959 11.71 14.19 -8.60
CA TYR A 959 13.03 13.60 -8.57
C TYR A 959 13.02 12.21 -7.95
N ARG A 960 13.89 11.34 -8.49
CA ARG A 960 14.21 10.04 -7.90
C ARG A 960 15.72 9.83 -7.87
N ARG A 961 16.18 9.16 -6.82
CA ARG A 961 17.58 8.78 -6.66
C ARG A 961 17.93 7.64 -7.59
N VAL A 962 19.03 7.75 -8.33
CA VAL A 962 19.59 6.64 -9.10
C VAL A 962 20.98 6.37 -8.59
N VAL A 963 21.27 5.09 -8.34
CA VAL A 963 22.60 4.63 -7.93
C VAL A 963 23.23 3.90 -9.11
N LEU A 964 24.46 4.27 -9.44
CA LEU A 964 25.26 3.73 -10.52
C LEU A 964 26.52 3.12 -9.92
N ASP A 965 26.64 1.79 -9.98
CA ASP A 965 27.84 1.09 -9.55
C ASP A 965 28.93 1.17 -10.63
N LEU A 966 29.97 1.95 -10.33
CA LEU A 966 31.18 2.11 -11.14
C LEU A 966 32.43 1.65 -10.39
N SER A 967 32.30 0.75 -9.41
CA SER A 967 33.42 0.17 -8.67
C SER A 967 34.53 -0.40 -9.58
N ALA A 968 34.15 -0.94 -10.74
CA ALA A 968 35.09 -1.47 -11.74
C ALA A 968 35.94 -0.39 -12.45
N HIS A 969 35.64 0.89 -12.23
CA HIS A 969 36.23 2.06 -12.89
C HIS A 969 36.95 3.01 -11.91
N ILE A 970 37.16 2.59 -10.66
CA ILE A 970 37.94 3.37 -9.67
C ILE A 970 39.34 3.67 -10.24
N GLY A 971 39.80 4.91 -10.08
CA GLY A 971 41.06 5.43 -10.61
C GLY A 971 40.99 5.93 -12.06
N GLU A 972 39.88 5.70 -12.78
CA GLU A 972 39.67 6.27 -14.11
C GLU A 972 39.26 7.75 -14.00
N ARG A 973 39.67 8.54 -15.01
CA ARG A 973 39.19 9.93 -15.15
C ARG A 973 37.80 9.92 -15.80
N ILE A 974 36.83 10.57 -15.15
CA ILE A 974 35.44 10.61 -15.57
C ILE A 974 34.87 12.04 -15.54
N TYR A 975 33.76 12.26 -16.23
CA TYR A 975 32.90 13.43 -16.09
C TYR A 975 31.43 12.99 -16.18
N VAL A 976 30.52 13.82 -15.67
CA VAL A 976 29.07 13.63 -15.82
C VAL A 976 28.58 14.47 -17.00
N GLU A 977 27.75 13.90 -17.85
CA GLU A 977 27.12 14.57 -18.97
C GLU A 977 25.59 14.48 -18.85
N VAL A 978 24.90 15.63 -18.90
CA VAL A 978 23.44 15.72 -18.95
C VAL A 978 23.04 16.06 -20.38
N VAL A 979 22.26 15.19 -20.99
CA VAL A 979 21.91 15.22 -22.41
C VAL A 979 20.41 15.39 -22.56
N ASP A 980 20.04 16.43 -23.31
CA ASP A 980 18.70 16.68 -23.79
C ASP A 980 18.70 16.83 -25.32
N LYS A 981 18.09 15.87 -26.01
CA LYS A 981 17.97 15.85 -27.48
C LYS A 981 16.54 15.53 -27.92
N ALA A 982 15.57 15.55 -27.01
CA ALA A 982 14.18 15.29 -27.34
C ALA A 982 13.43 16.62 -27.52
N THR A 983 12.34 16.59 -28.27
CA THR A 983 11.44 17.75 -28.43
C THR A 983 9.99 17.29 -28.30
N GLY A 984 9.09 18.21 -27.97
CA GLY A 984 7.68 17.92 -27.70
C GLY A 984 7.43 17.51 -26.26
N GLY A 985 6.20 17.12 -25.90
CA GLY A 985 5.84 16.86 -24.50
C GLY A 985 6.80 15.89 -23.81
N TRP A 986 7.31 16.28 -22.63
CA TRP A 986 8.39 15.61 -21.89
C TRP A 986 9.78 15.67 -22.57
N GLY A 987 10.01 16.60 -23.48
CA GLY A 987 11.29 16.87 -24.13
C GLY A 987 12.25 17.63 -23.20
N HIS A 988 12.49 17.10 -22.01
CA HIS A 988 13.43 17.66 -21.04
C HIS A 988 13.94 16.60 -20.06
N ILE A 989 15.09 16.86 -19.45
CA ILE A 989 15.61 16.10 -18.31
C ILE A 989 16.00 17.05 -17.17
N ASN A 990 15.68 16.64 -15.95
CA ASN A 990 16.05 17.36 -14.74
C ASN A 990 17.10 16.55 -13.99
N VAL A 991 18.05 17.24 -13.36
CA VAL A 991 19.13 16.61 -12.58
C VAL A 991 19.35 17.39 -11.30
N ASP A 992 19.69 16.69 -10.23
CA ASP A 992 20.09 17.30 -8.95
C ASP A 992 21.04 16.36 -8.19
N ASP A 993 21.74 16.88 -7.18
CA ASP A 993 22.52 16.14 -6.17
C ASP A 993 23.42 15.03 -6.72
N VAL A 994 24.33 15.40 -7.63
CA VAL A 994 25.20 14.49 -8.40
C VAL A 994 26.43 14.06 -7.59
N ASN A 995 26.23 13.10 -6.70
CA ASN A 995 27.26 12.58 -5.80
C ASN A 995 28.25 11.64 -6.51
N VAL A 996 29.46 12.15 -6.75
CA VAL A 996 30.60 11.39 -7.27
C VAL A 996 31.70 11.32 -6.20
N PRO A 997 32.15 10.13 -5.78
CA PRO A 997 33.30 10.02 -4.89
C PRO A 997 34.58 10.38 -5.65
N VAL A 998 35.16 11.54 -5.37
CA VAL A 998 36.36 12.04 -6.05
C VAL A 998 37.61 11.64 -5.26
N GLN A 999 38.57 11.01 -5.95
CA GLN A 999 39.87 10.70 -5.34
C GLN A 999 40.62 11.99 -5.01
N ARG A 1000 41.06 12.15 -3.75
CA ARG A 1000 41.92 13.27 -3.34
C ARG A 1000 43.25 13.26 -4.10
N PRO A 1001 43.81 14.43 -4.45
CA PRO A 1001 45.06 14.56 -5.20
C PRO A 1001 46.26 13.84 -4.60
#